data_AF-A0A934FQQ2-F1
#
_entry.id   AF-A0A934FQQ2-F1
#
_cell.length_a   1.000
_cell.length_b   1.000
_cell.length_c   1.000
_cell.angle_alpha   90.00
_cell.angle_beta   90.00
_cell.angle_gamma   90.00
#
_symmetry.space_group_name_H-M   'P 1'
#
loop_
_entity.id
_entity.type
_entity.pdbx_description
1 polymer ?
#
loop_
_entity_poly.entity_id
_entity_poly.type
_entity_poly.pdbx_seq_one_letter_code
_entity_poly.pdbx_strand_id
1 'polypeptide(L)'
;MPRPLSGLLVASIAAVLAPRSMTQTAWAIERWTGPGAAQAYDPTLCRFVSAPWWTRDEFDGTTLTRVRSEIPFLRLPPYTPFPRPLSAFSAYAYDTVLRRHFMYGGREWSSGDFLTDVWLSDENSWSRIVADPNPGPRLEPGVAFDSQRRVFVLFGGADETTVFDETWEFDGRRWRHAPSVTRPLALTRPQMAFDEFRGRTVLYDGADTWEWDGVTWAGFPSTGSPSPRSGAALVYDHRRRAVLLVGGDTSAPSVDLWAWTGTRWSPAFVPNGPPGRAWMLVLSDPAQQVLHVFGGTDGRNGSAGDSWRLTDRWQLVLPPLHSAPVPFFETARELVWDPANERVMALVATDSGFPSARRVQVWEGNQWRIIPTTIAPPSSTWIAGWPLAADLRRRRVVCFVNRETWEWDGRIWQRLQPAHEPPLWAAPALAFDPLRGRTVLVCGGDSTWEWDGLDWTQRAGPETPSVGIRALAWHATSRKLVAIAGYSPQTWEWDGTAWTRRGPAHEPPPVASLVEDPVRGRVVCLSRSADSGYTRAVDTFEWDGNDWLEVTDRSRVLFEPSPSAAFDHRTERILTIDRVSSAPEVWGYGPLHPASAEPFGAACSGSLGPVALDALARPWLGDRCTLRAMPLPRDAAILVAGLSDRVYHSLTLPVDLALLGAPG
;
A
#
# COMPACT_ATOMS: atom_id res chain seq x y z
N MET A 1 49.17 -47.70 19.71
CA MET A 1 47.88 -47.23 20.24
C MET A 1 48.15 -46.15 21.29
N PRO A 2 47.33 -45.10 21.47
CA PRO A 2 46.09 -44.71 20.78
C PRO A 2 46.14 -43.31 20.08
N ARG A 3 45.10 -43.03 19.27
CA ARG A 3 44.66 -41.75 18.60
C ARG A 3 43.88 -40.83 19.60
N PRO A 4 43.21 -39.72 19.19
CA PRO A 4 43.57 -38.51 18.41
C PRO A 4 43.09 -37.19 19.09
N LEU A 5 43.29 -36.00 18.48
CA LEU A 5 42.29 -34.93 18.34
C LEU A 5 42.75 -33.89 17.29
N SER A 6 41.76 -33.33 16.60
CA SER A 6 41.77 -32.68 15.28
C SER A 6 41.54 -31.16 15.35
N GLY A 7 41.97 -30.38 14.34
CA GLY A 7 41.37 -29.06 14.06
C GLY A 7 42.20 -28.06 13.24
N LEU A 8 41.52 -27.39 12.31
CA LEU A 8 41.88 -26.20 11.50
C LEU A 8 42.88 -26.35 10.35
N LEU A 9 42.33 -26.78 9.20
CA LEU A 9 42.78 -26.37 7.87
C LEU A 9 42.41 -24.89 7.66
N VAL A 10 43.39 -24.05 7.35
CA VAL A 10 43.18 -22.67 6.87
C VAL A 10 42.98 -22.76 5.35
N ALA A 11 41.80 -22.37 4.86
CA ALA A 11 41.53 -22.22 3.43
C ALA A 11 41.27 -20.73 3.15
N SER A 12 42.20 -20.08 2.46
CA SER A 12 42.09 -18.71 1.95
C SER A 12 41.98 -18.77 0.43
N ILE A 13 41.04 -18.02 -0.16
CA ILE A 13 40.99 -17.81 -1.62
C ILE A 13 41.69 -16.49 -1.95
N ALA A 14 42.80 -16.60 -2.66
CA ALA A 14 43.44 -15.53 -3.42
C ALA A 14 43.24 -15.83 -4.90
N ALA A 15 42.86 -14.84 -5.71
CA ALA A 15 43.02 -14.94 -7.16
C ALA A 15 44.49 -14.68 -7.50
N VAL A 16 45.26 -15.74 -7.69
CA VAL A 16 46.68 -15.67 -8.12
C VAL A 16 46.73 -15.89 -9.63
N LEU A 17 47.21 -14.91 -10.40
CA LEU A 17 47.70 -15.15 -11.75
C LEU A 17 49.18 -15.53 -11.65
N ALA A 18 49.50 -16.83 -11.78
CA ALA A 18 50.87 -17.34 -11.73
C ALA A 18 51.45 -17.57 -13.15
N PRO A 19 52.77 -17.36 -13.38
CA PRO A 19 53.43 -17.75 -14.61
C PRO A 19 53.79 -19.25 -14.63
N ARG A 20 53.87 -19.80 -15.85
CA ARG A 20 54.10 -21.22 -16.16
C ARG A 20 55.43 -21.74 -15.59
N SER A 21 55.36 -22.69 -14.64
CA SER A 21 56.04 -24.00 -14.64
C SER A 21 56.30 -24.52 -13.22
N MET A 22 55.62 -25.59 -12.80
CA MET A 22 56.14 -26.75 -12.03
C MET A 22 54.99 -27.61 -11.48
N THR A 23 55.27 -28.90 -11.38
CA THR A 23 54.36 -30.05 -11.24
C THR A 23 53.97 -30.40 -9.80
N GLN A 24 52.70 -30.81 -9.65
CA GLN A 24 52.10 -31.70 -8.63
C GLN A 24 52.18 -31.36 -7.13
N THR A 25 51.08 -30.84 -6.58
CA THR A 25 50.21 -31.58 -5.61
C THR A 25 48.84 -30.88 -5.52
N ALA A 26 47.76 -31.66 -5.48
CA ALA A 26 46.39 -31.24 -5.82
C ALA A 26 45.63 -30.58 -4.67
N TRP A 27 44.91 -29.47 -4.95
CA TRP A 27 43.67 -29.06 -4.27
C TRP A 27 42.72 -28.42 -5.30
N ALA A 28 41.43 -28.75 -5.21
CA ALA A 28 40.46 -28.72 -6.31
C ALA A 28 40.21 -27.33 -6.92
N ILE A 29 40.51 -27.23 -8.21
CA ILE A 29 39.98 -26.25 -9.15
C ILE A 29 38.72 -26.90 -9.74
N GLU A 30 37.54 -26.33 -9.57
CA GLU A 30 36.40 -26.76 -10.39
C GLU A 30 36.65 -26.37 -11.85
N ARG A 31 36.91 -27.39 -12.65
CA ARG A 31 37.05 -27.31 -14.10
C ARG A 31 35.65 -27.39 -14.70
N TRP A 32 35.07 -26.25 -15.09
CA TRP A 32 33.81 -26.27 -15.82
C TRP A 32 34.07 -26.52 -17.31
N THR A 33 33.62 -27.67 -17.81
CA THR A 33 33.46 -27.97 -19.25
C THR A 33 31.98 -27.89 -19.59
N GLY A 34 31.55 -26.78 -20.19
CA GLY A 34 30.19 -26.53 -20.68
C GLY A 34 30.06 -25.11 -21.25
N PRO A 35 29.33 -24.87 -22.36
CA PRO A 35 29.40 -23.60 -23.08
C PRO A 35 28.48 -22.55 -22.46
N GLY A 36 29.03 -21.35 -22.17
CA GLY A 36 28.26 -20.11 -22.05
C GLY A 36 28.19 -19.44 -20.67
N ALA A 37 29.31 -18.87 -20.20
CA ALA A 37 29.31 -17.68 -19.34
C ALA A 37 30.69 -17.01 -19.45
N ALA A 38 30.82 -16.04 -20.36
CA ALA A 38 32.06 -15.29 -20.57
C ALA A 38 32.17 -14.17 -19.53
N GLN A 39 33.16 -14.24 -18.63
CA GLN A 39 33.69 -13.07 -17.95
C GLN A 39 34.69 -12.39 -18.90
N ALA A 40 34.33 -11.22 -19.43
CA ALA A 40 35.20 -10.45 -20.30
C ALA A 40 36.14 -9.58 -19.46
N TYR A 41 37.37 -10.03 -19.26
CA TYR A 41 38.48 -9.14 -18.90
C TYR A 41 38.86 -8.33 -20.15
N ASP A 42 38.73 -7.00 -20.09
CA ASP A 42 39.21 -6.10 -21.14
C ASP A 42 40.64 -5.62 -20.78
N PRO A 43 41.69 -6.16 -21.44
CA PRO A 43 43.07 -5.81 -21.17
C PRO A 43 43.43 -4.39 -21.59
N THR A 44 42.58 -3.70 -22.36
CA THR A 44 42.85 -2.31 -22.80
C THR A 44 42.38 -1.27 -21.79
N LEU A 45 41.56 -1.65 -20.80
CA LEU A 45 40.91 -0.71 -19.87
C LEU A 45 41.02 -1.07 -18.37
N CYS A 46 41.62 -2.21 -18.00
CA CYS A 46 41.76 -2.66 -16.60
C CYS A 46 40.43 -2.63 -15.80
N ARG A 47 39.36 -3.22 -16.35
CA ARG A 47 38.02 -3.26 -15.72
C ARG A 47 37.71 -4.62 -15.09
N PHE A 48 37.10 -4.60 -13.91
CA PHE A 48 36.53 -5.78 -13.23
C PHE A 48 35.00 -5.60 -13.10
N VAL A 49 34.23 -6.64 -13.45
CA VAL A 49 32.76 -6.64 -13.37
C VAL A 49 32.33 -7.72 -12.38
N SER A 50 31.62 -7.37 -11.31
CA SER A 50 31.07 -8.34 -10.36
C SER A 50 29.75 -8.96 -10.85
N ALA A 51 29.42 -10.16 -10.36
CA ALA A 51 28.11 -10.82 -10.53
C ALA A 51 27.05 -10.23 -9.55
N PRO A 52 25.74 -10.50 -9.68
CA PRO A 52 24.73 -9.99 -8.74
C PRO A 52 24.87 -10.75 -7.41
N TRP A 53 25.11 -10.04 -6.32
CA TRP A 53 25.48 -10.62 -5.03
C TRP A 53 24.35 -10.47 -4.01
N TRP A 54 23.51 -11.50 -3.89
CA TRP A 54 22.36 -11.54 -2.98
C TRP A 54 22.16 -12.91 -2.34
N THR A 55 23.26 -13.59 -2.03
CA THR A 55 23.22 -14.86 -1.32
C THR A 55 24.06 -14.77 -0.07
N ARG A 56 23.41 -14.68 1.09
CA ARG A 56 24.05 -15.05 2.35
C ARG A 56 24.02 -16.57 2.42
N ASP A 57 25.18 -17.19 2.32
CA ASP A 57 25.29 -18.62 2.59
C ASP A 57 25.28 -18.80 4.12
N GLU A 58 24.16 -19.31 4.66
CA GLU A 58 24.02 -19.68 6.06
C GLU A 58 24.41 -21.15 6.21
N PHE A 59 25.49 -21.40 6.95
CA PHE A 59 25.98 -22.74 7.23
C PHE A 59 25.53 -23.17 8.62
N ASP A 60 24.70 -24.20 8.71
CA ASP A 60 24.17 -24.72 9.99
C ASP A 60 25.08 -25.76 10.65
N GLY A 61 26.27 -25.99 10.10
CA GLY A 61 27.20 -27.04 10.53
C GLY A 61 27.15 -28.31 9.69
N THR A 62 26.17 -28.48 8.80
CA THR A 62 26.06 -29.64 7.90
C THR A 62 25.61 -29.28 6.49
N THR A 63 24.85 -28.21 6.32
CA THR A 63 24.28 -27.78 5.04
C THR A 63 24.55 -26.29 4.81
N LEU A 64 25.01 -25.95 3.61
CA LEU A 64 25.14 -24.56 3.17
C LEU A 64 23.80 -24.13 2.57
N THR A 65 23.03 -23.34 3.30
CA THR A 65 21.72 -22.85 2.86
C THR A 65 21.88 -21.46 2.29
N ARG A 66 21.56 -21.30 1.01
CA ARG A 66 21.63 -20.03 0.30
C ARG A 66 20.41 -19.17 0.65
N VAL A 67 20.59 -18.19 1.53
CA VAL A 67 19.53 -17.27 1.97
C VAL A 67 19.65 -15.95 1.21
N ARG A 68 18.58 -15.57 0.49
CA ARG A 68 18.44 -14.27 -0.16
C ARG A 68 17.91 -13.28 0.88
N SER A 69 18.71 -12.28 1.27
CA SER A 69 18.31 -11.31 2.30
C SER A 69 18.02 -9.92 1.71
N GLU A 70 16.86 -9.42 2.11
CA GLU A 70 16.21 -8.12 1.87
C GLU A 70 15.34 -8.02 0.61
N ILE A 71 14.05 -7.83 0.88
CA ILE A 71 12.95 -7.78 -0.07
C ILE A 71 12.90 -6.35 -0.64
N PRO A 72 12.97 -6.11 -1.96
CA PRO A 72 12.90 -4.77 -2.54
C PRO A 72 11.51 -4.12 -2.43
N PHE A 73 10.51 -4.92 -2.04
CA PHE A 73 9.15 -4.49 -1.76
C PHE A 73 8.96 -4.11 -0.30
N LEU A 74 8.41 -2.92 -0.10
CA LEU A 74 7.89 -2.43 1.17
C LEU A 74 6.37 -2.27 1.06
N ARG A 75 5.63 -2.83 2.01
CA ARG A 75 4.19 -2.56 2.15
C ARG A 75 3.98 -1.18 2.79
N LEU A 76 3.21 -0.31 2.15
CA LEU A 76 3.03 1.10 2.56
C LEU A 76 1.65 1.35 3.20
N PRO A 77 1.50 2.36 4.09
CA PRO A 77 0.21 2.66 4.73
C PRO A 77 -0.83 3.23 3.75
N PRO A 78 -2.17 3.08 3.90
CA PRO A 78 -2.92 3.00 5.14
C PRO A 78 -3.18 1.54 5.48
N TYR A 79 -2.13 0.89 5.94
CA TYR A 79 -2.24 -0.31 6.70
C TYR A 79 -2.43 0.17 8.13
N THR A 80 -3.67 0.46 8.49
CA THR A 80 -4.08 -0.03 9.80
C THR A 80 -4.13 -1.54 9.60
N PRO A 81 -3.23 -2.34 10.17
CA PRO A 81 -3.55 -3.74 10.37
C PRO A 81 -4.95 -3.73 10.98
N PHE A 82 -5.95 -4.22 10.25
CA PHE A 82 -7.08 -4.84 10.91
C PHE A 82 -6.46 -6.12 11.46
N PRO A 83 -6.08 -6.16 12.76
CA PRO A 83 -5.47 -7.35 13.33
C PRO A 83 -6.58 -8.34 13.72
N ARG A 84 -7.82 -8.07 13.29
CA ARG A 84 -9.03 -8.81 13.60
C ARG A 84 -9.56 -9.48 12.34
N PRO A 85 -10.09 -10.71 12.45
CA PRO A 85 -11.05 -11.23 11.49
C PRO A 85 -12.19 -10.22 11.27
N LEU A 86 -12.74 -10.16 10.05
CA LEU A 86 -13.94 -9.37 9.76
C LEU A 86 -15.03 -9.74 10.77
N SER A 87 -15.38 -8.80 11.64
CA SER A 87 -16.34 -9.00 12.72
C SER A 87 -17.56 -8.12 12.51
N ALA A 88 -18.75 -8.71 12.53
CA ALA A 88 -20.00 -7.96 12.50
C ALA A 88 -20.52 -7.73 13.93
N PHE A 89 -21.30 -6.66 14.12
CA PHE A 89 -22.12 -6.45 15.31
C PHE A 89 -21.36 -6.28 16.65
N SER A 90 -20.13 -5.79 16.60
CA SER A 90 -19.33 -5.49 17.78
C SER A 90 -19.77 -4.21 18.49
N ALA A 91 -19.58 -4.15 19.80
CA ALA A 91 -19.63 -2.88 20.53
C ALA A 91 -18.43 -2.01 20.12
N TYR A 92 -18.67 -0.71 19.99
CA TYR A 92 -17.64 0.27 19.67
C TYR A 92 -17.85 1.57 20.44
N ALA A 93 -16.79 2.09 21.03
CA ALA A 93 -16.78 3.38 21.72
C ALA A 93 -15.45 4.11 21.50
N TYR A 94 -15.47 5.44 21.66
CA TYR A 94 -14.28 6.28 21.60
C TYR A 94 -13.95 6.86 22.97
N ASP A 95 -12.71 6.70 23.41
CA ASP A 95 -12.16 7.31 24.60
C ASP A 95 -11.77 8.76 24.27
N THR A 96 -12.59 9.72 24.69
CA THR A 96 -12.38 11.15 24.42
C THR A 96 -11.17 11.74 25.16
N VAL A 97 -10.69 11.06 26.21
CA VAL A 97 -9.57 11.54 27.03
C VAL A 97 -8.23 11.07 26.47
N LEU A 98 -8.13 9.78 26.14
CA LEU A 98 -6.91 9.16 25.61
C LEU A 98 -6.89 9.08 24.07
N ARG A 99 -7.95 9.52 23.41
CA ARG A 99 -8.09 9.55 21.94
C ARG A 99 -7.90 8.19 21.27
N ARG A 100 -8.44 7.14 21.88
CA ARG A 100 -8.34 5.75 21.39
C ARG A 100 -9.71 5.14 21.12
N HIS A 101 -9.75 4.23 20.16
CA HIS A 101 -10.93 3.44 19.86
C HIS A 101 -10.95 2.17 20.71
N PHE A 102 -12.16 1.78 21.13
CA PHE A 102 -12.44 0.54 21.84
C PHE A 102 -13.41 -0.29 21.03
N MET A 103 -13.15 -1.60 20.97
CA MET A 103 -14.06 -2.56 20.36
C MET A 103 -14.15 -3.82 21.21
N TYR A 104 -15.34 -4.40 21.30
CA TYR A 104 -15.58 -5.63 22.04
C TYR A 104 -16.64 -6.52 21.40
N GLY A 105 -16.39 -7.82 21.42
CA GLY A 105 -17.36 -8.85 21.04
C GLY A 105 -17.83 -8.74 19.60
N GLY A 106 -19.02 -9.26 19.29
CA GLY A 106 -19.55 -9.40 17.93
C GLY A 106 -19.43 -10.84 17.43
N ARG A 107 -19.58 -10.99 16.12
CA ARG A 107 -19.60 -12.28 15.45
C ARG A 107 -18.56 -12.32 14.34
N GLU A 108 -17.70 -13.32 14.35
CA GLU A 108 -16.73 -13.54 13.28
C GLU A 108 -17.45 -13.95 12.00
N TRP A 109 -17.15 -13.27 10.89
CA TRP A 109 -17.89 -13.42 9.63
C TRP A 109 -17.73 -14.81 9.00
N SER A 110 -16.54 -15.41 9.10
CA SER A 110 -16.22 -16.69 8.46
C SER A 110 -16.72 -17.90 9.22
N SER A 111 -16.47 -17.95 10.54
CA SER A 111 -16.84 -19.07 11.41
C SER A 111 -18.28 -18.95 11.91
N GLY A 112 -18.77 -17.71 12.05
CA GLY A 112 -20.02 -17.43 12.76
C GLY A 112 -19.85 -17.42 14.28
N ASP A 113 -18.62 -17.54 14.80
CA ASP A 113 -18.35 -17.64 16.24
C ASP A 113 -18.60 -16.31 16.95
N PHE A 114 -19.10 -16.39 18.18
CA PHE A 114 -19.29 -15.22 19.05
C PHE A 114 -17.98 -14.89 19.76
N LEU A 115 -17.62 -13.61 19.74
CA LEU A 115 -16.31 -13.15 20.15
C LEU A 115 -16.31 -12.57 21.57
N THR A 116 -15.18 -12.73 22.26
CA THR A 116 -14.89 -12.22 23.62
C THR A 116 -13.76 -11.20 23.66
N ASP A 117 -13.15 -10.94 22.50
CA ASP A 117 -11.93 -10.16 22.40
C ASP A 117 -12.19 -8.67 22.63
N VAL A 118 -11.24 -8.05 23.34
CA VAL A 118 -11.18 -6.61 23.52
C VAL A 118 -10.07 -6.08 22.62
N TRP A 119 -10.36 -5.02 21.88
CA TRP A 119 -9.38 -4.32 21.06
C TRP A 119 -9.32 -2.85 21.44
N LEU A 120 -8.09 -2.33 21.50
CA LEU A 120 -7.81 -0.91 21.69
C LEU A 120 -6.93 -0.40 20.56
N SER A 121 -7.20 0.81 20.08
CA SER A 121 -6.34 1.46 19.09
C SER A 121 -5.27 2.36 19.73
N ASP A 122 -4.15 2.51 19.05
CA ASP A 122 -3.25 3.66 19.16
C ASP A 122 -3.40 4.55 17.90
N GLU A 123 -2.45 5.46 17.65
CA GLU A 123 -2.50 6.39 16.52
C GLU A 123 -2.55 5.69 15.14
N ASN A 124 -2.00 4.47 15.00
CA ASN A 124 -1.89 3.80 13.70
C ASN A 124 -2.16 2.28 13.74
N SER A 125 -2.46 1.72 14.90
CA SER A 125 -2.52 0.28 15.11
C SER A 125 -3.61 -0.12 16.10
N TRP A 126 -4.02 -1.38 16.01
CA TRP A 126 -4.96 -2.00 16.95
C TRP A 126 -4.24 -3.12 17.70
N SER A 127 -4.49 -3.21 19.00
CA SER A 127 -3.92 -4.24 19.87
C SER A 127 -5.03 -5.01 20.58
N ARG A 128 -4.91 -6.34 20.59
CA ARG A 128 -5.81 -7.21 21.34
C ARG A 128 -5.40 -7.19 22.80
N ILE A 129 -6.37 -6.94 23.69
CA ILE A 129 -6.17 -6.98 25.13
C ILE A 129 -6.75 -8.28 25.65
N VAL A 130 -5.93 -9.01 26.41
CA VAL A 130 -6.41 -10.13 27.23
C VAL A 130 -6.89 -9.53 28.55
N ALA A 131 -8.21 -9.51 28.74
CA ALA A 131 -8.84 -9.02 29.95
C ALA A 131 -9.60 -10.16 30.63
N ASP A 132 -9.25 -10.42 31.88
CA ASP A 132 -9.87 -11.42 32.76
C ASP A 132 -10.19 -10.77 34.12
N PRO A 133 -11.41 -10.88 34.68
CA PRO A 133 -12.61 -11.52 34.10
C PRO A 133 -13.01 -10.90 32.76
N ASN A 134 -13.81 -11.64 31.98
CA ASN A 134 -14.38 -11.18 30.71
C ASN A 134 -15.91 -11.32 30.75
N PRO A 135 -16.69 -10.39 30.15
CA PRO A 135 -18.14 -10.54 30.06
C PRO A 135 -18.59 -11.78 29.27
N GLY A 136 -17.71 -12.48 28.55
CA GLY A 136 -18.07 -13.66 27.76
C GLY A 136 -18.59 -13.31 26.37
N PRO A 137 -18.76 -14.31 25.50
CA PRO A 137 -18.99 -14.09 24.07
C PRO A 137 -20.35 -13.43 23.84
N ARG A 138 -20.40 -12.31 23.13
CA ARG A 138 -21.68 -11.62 22.86
C ARG A 138 -21.61 -10.72 21.63
N LEU A 139 -22.71 -10.64 20.88
CA LEU A 139 -22.93 -9.66 19.82
C LEU A 139 -23.96 -8.60 20.24
N GLU A 140 -23.88 -7.44 19.58
CA GLU A 140 -24.80 -6.32 19.77
C GLU A 140 -24.94 -5.79 21.21
N PRO A 141 -23.89 -5.80 22.07
CA PRO A 141 -23.98 -5.07 23.32
C PRO A 141 -23.91 -3.56 23.06
N GLY A 142 -24.54 -2.77 23.93
CA GLY A 142 -24.36 -1.32 23.95
C GLY A 142 -23.09 -0.97 24.74
N VAL A 143 -22.41 0.09 24.32
CA VAL A 143 -21.25 0.61 25.05
C VAL A 143 -21.21 2.13 25.01
N ALA A 144 -20.82 2.76 26.12
CA ALA A 144 -20.51 4.18 26.21
C ALA A 144 -19.25 4.41 27.03
N PHE A 145 -18.45 5.41 26.68
CA PHE A 145 -17.28 5.81 27.46
C PHE A 145 -17.65 6.88 28.49
N ASP A 146 -17.56 6.50 29.76
CA ASP A 146 -17.67 7.43 30.88
C ASP A 146 -16.35 8.18 31.04
N SER A 147 -16.29 9.39 30.49
CA SER A 147 -15.06 10.20 30.46
C SER A 147 -14.66 10.75 31.83
N GLN A 148 -15.59 10.83 32.79
CA GLN A 148 -15.31 11.28 34.17
C GLN A 148 -14.62 10.19 34.98
N ARG A 149 -15.07 8.93 34.86
CA ARG A 149 -14.51 7.76 35.55
C ARG A 149 -13.46 7.02 34.72
N ARG A 150 -13.32 7.37 33.44
CA ARG A 150 -12.42 6.75 32.45
C ARG A 150 -12.65 5.25 32.31
N VAL A 151 -13.92 4.86 32.20
CA VAL A 151 -14.33 3.47 32.02
C VAL A 151 -15.30 3.34 30.84
N PHE A 152 -15.22 2.24 30.10
CA PHE A 152 -16.26 1.86 29.15
C PHE A 152 -17.35 1.09 29.89
N VAL A 153 -18.58 1.57 29.82
CA VAL A 153 -19.76 0.92 30.38
C VAL A 153 -20.43 0.12 29.28
N LEU A 154 -20.47 -1.21 29.44
CA LEU A 154 -21.11 -2.15 28.55
C LEU A 154 -22.42 -2.67 29.15
N PHE A 155 -23.47 -2.77 28.34
CA PHE A 155 -24.74 -3.35 28.74
C PHE A 155 -25.31 -4.29 27.68
N GLY A 156 -25.87 -5.41 28.15
CA GLY A 156 -26.67 -6.32 27.32
C GLY A 156 -25.90 -7.06 26.23
N GLY A 157 -26.54 -7.24 25.09
CA GLY A 157 -26.09 -8.10 23.99
C GLY A 157 -26.62 -9.54 24.12
N ALA A 158 -26.23 -10.42 23.20
CA ALA A 158 -26.66 -11.81 23.22
C ALA A 158 -25.55 -12.77 22.75
N ASP A 159 -25.62 -14.00 23.24
CA ASP A 159 -24.93 -15.16 22.67
C ASP A 159 -25.92 -16.07 21.91
N GLU A 160 -25.54 -17.31 21.62
CA GLU A 160 -26.40 -18.28 20.92
C GLU A 160 -27.67 -18.66 21.69
N THR A 161 -27.67 -18.51 23.01
CA THR A 161 -28.68 -19.07 23.92
C THR A 161 -29.35 -18.03 24.81
N THR A 162 -28.67 -16.93 25.09
CA THR A 162 -29.02 -16.00 26.16
C THR A 162 -28.90 -14.57 25.67
N VAL A 163 -29.93 -13.77 25.97
CA VAL A 163 -29.86 -12.30 25.92
C VAL A 163 -29.50 -11.82 27.32
N PHE A 164 -28.50 -10.95 27.42
CA PHE A 164 -27.96 -10.51 28.69
C PHE A 164 -28.62 -9.21 29.18
N ASP A 165 -28.72 -9.04 30.49
CA ASP A 165 -29.12 -7.81 31.20
C ASP A 165 -27.99 -7.28 32.11
N GLU A 166 -26.78 -7.79 31.92
CA GLU A 166 -25.63 -7.49 32.76
C GLU A 166 -24.99 -6.16 32.40
N THR A 167 -24.39 -5.51 33.41
CA THR A 167 -23.56 -4.31 33.26
C THR A 167 -22.12 -4.64 33.59
N TRP A 168 -21.22 -4.23 32.71
CA TRP A 168 -19.78 -4.44 32.86
C TRP A 168 -19.03 -3.13 32.64
N GLU A 169 -17.99 -2.88 33.43
CA GLU A 169 -17.14 -1.70 33.29
C GLU A 169 -15.71 -2.12 32.93
N PHE A 170 -15.12 -1.50 31.91
CA PHE A 170 -13.75 -1.75 31.48
C PHE A 170 -12.88 -0.50 31.70
N ASP A 171 -11.81 -0.64 32.48
CA ASP A 171 -10.90 0.46 32.82
C ASP A 171 -9.76 0.68 31.80
N GLY A 172 -9.80 -0.04 30.68
CA GLY A 172 -8.72 -0.08 29.69
C GLY A 172 -7.75 -1.25 29.87
N ARG A 173 -7.87 -2.03 30.95
CA ARG A 173 -7.05 -3.22 31.23
C ARG A 173 -7.86 -4.41 31.70
N ARG A 174 -8.86 -4.21 32.55
CA ARG A 174 -9.67 -5.26 33.17
C ARG A 174 -11.14 -4.92 33.15
N TRP A 175 -11.96 -5.96 33.05
CA TRP A 175 -13.39 -5.84 33.27
C TRP A 175 -13.74 -5.98 34.75
N ARG A 176 -14.80 -5.28 35.15
CA ARG A 176 -15.46 -5.43 36.44
C ARG A 176 -16.95 -5.60 36.18
N HIS A 177 -17.51 -6.69 36.68
CA HIS A 177 -18.97 -6.85 36.71
C HIS A 177 -19.56 -5.84 37.69
N ALA A 178 -20.56 -5.06 37.25
CA ALA A 178 -21.19 -4.01 38.02
C ALA A 178 -22.68 -4.34 38.24
N PRO A 179 -23.01 -5.22 39.21
CA PRO A 179 -24.38 -5.68 39.40
C PRO A 179 -25.28 -4.55 39.90
N SER A 180 -26.50 -4.50 39.36
CA SER A 180 -27.54 -3.54 39.75
C SER A 180 -28.86 -4.28 39.98
N VAL A 181 -29.53 -4.02 41.10
CA VAL A 181 -30.82 -4.64 41.43
C VAL A 181 -31.94 -4.03 40.57
N THR A 182 -31.93 -2.71 40.43
CA THR A 182 -32.77 -1.99 39.46
C THR A 182 -31.97 -1.86 38.18
N ARG A 183 -32.44 -2.44 37.08
CA ARG A 183 -31.73 -2.44 35.79
C ARG A 183 -32.69 -2.61 34.62
N PRO A 184 -32.30 -2.21 33.39
CA PRO A 184 -33.05 -2.55 32.20
C PRO A 184 -33.20 -4.07 32.07
N LEU A 185 -34.23 -4.50 31.35
CA LEU A 185 -34.38 -5.92 30.97
C LEU A 185 -33.28 -6.34 29.99
N ALA A 186 -33.13 -7.64 29.78
CA ALA A 186 -32.18 -8.16 28.80
C ALA A 186 -32.54 -7.69 27.38
N LEU A 187 -31.59 -7.06 26.68
CA LEU A 187 -31.81 -6.62 25.29
C LEU A 187 -30.54 -6.64 24.43
N THR A 188 -30.75 -6.71 23.11
CA THR A 188 -29.73 -6.49 22.08
C THR A 188 -29.88 -5.09 21.48
N ARG A 189 -28.75 -4.54 21.02
CA ARG A 189 -28.66 -3.20 20.40
C ARG A 189 -29.17 -2.03 21.26
N PRO A 190 -28.92 -2.00 22.60
CA PRO A 190 -29.24 -0.81 23.37
C PRO A 190 -28.47 0.40 22.82
N GLN A 191 -29.15 1.53 22.72
CA GLN A 191 -28.48 2.78 22.36
C GLN A 191 -27.95 3.42 23.64
N MET A 192 -26.64 3.69 23.69
CA MET A 192 -25.97 4.21 24.88
C MET A 192 -25.13 5.44 24.57
N ALA A 193 -25.17 6.43 25.45
CA ALA A 193 -24.34 7.63 25.38
C ALA A 193 -23.98 8.10 26.79
N PHE A 194 -22.81 8.70 26.96
CA PHE A 194 -22.42 9.30 28.23
C PHE A 194 -22.77 10.79 28.24
N ASP A 195 -23.64 11.19 29.17
CA ASP A 195 -23.95 12.58 29.45
C ASP A 195 -22.81 13.20 30.26
N GLU A 196 -21.87 13.86 29.57
CA GLU A 196 -20.68 14.41 30.20
C GLU A 196 -20.99 15.53 31.21
N PHE A 197 -22.10 16.25 31.03
CA PHE A 197 -22.48 17.34 31.94
C PHE A 197 -23.02 16.81 33.26
N ARG A 198 -23.80 15.73 33.23
CA ARG A 198 -24.42 15.14 34.43
C ARG A 198 -23.63 13.97 35.01
N GLY A 199 -22.63 13.46 34.30
CA GLY A 199 -21.86 12.29 34.71
C GLY A 199 -22.74 11.03 34.76
N ARG A 200 -23.56 10.82 33.73
CA ARG A 200 -24.52 9.70 33.67
C ARG A 200 -24.41 8.96 32.33
N THR A 201 -24.31 7.64 32.35
CA THR A 201 -24.49 6.85 31.13
C THR A 201 -25.98 6.65 30.90
N VAL A 202 -26.48 7.17 29.78
CA VAL A 202 -27.88 7.06 29.37
C VAL A 202 -28.03 5.89 28.42
N LEU A 203 -29.03 5.05 28.67
CA LEU A 203 -29.44 3.95 27.81
C LEU A 203 -30.89 4.16 27.38
N TYR A 204 -31.15 3.97 26.09
CA TYR A 204 -32.50 3.91 25.53
C TYR A 204 -32.72 2.51 24.95
N ASP A 205 -33.71 1.80 25.48
CA ASP A 205 -34.00 0.39 25.12
C ASP A 205 -35.06 0.25 24.01
N GLY A 206 -35.51 1.38 23.46
CA GLY A 206 -36.60 1.43 22.48
C GLY A 206 -37.95 1.80 23.09
N ALA A 207 -38.10 1.90 24.41
CA ALA A 207 -39.32 2.41 25.03
C ALA A 207 -39.04 3.28 26.26
N ASP A 208 -38.19 2.78 27.16
CA ASP A 208 -37.81 3.42 28.40
C ASP A 208 -36.40 4.01 28.31
N THR A 209 -36.11 4.91 29.25
CA THR A 209 -34.79 5.54 29.41
C THR A 209 -34.22 5.19 30.76
N TRP A 210 -32.98 4.77 30.77
CA TRP A 210 -32.27 4.35 31.95
C TRP A 210 -31.00 5.17 32.13
N GLU A 211 -30.68 5.52 33.37
CA GLU A 211 -29.42 6.19 33.69
C GLU A 211 -28.59 5.38 34.67
N TRP A 212 -27.33 5.22 34.33
CA TRP A 212 -26.30 4.62 35.16
C TRP A 212 -25.44 5.69 35.79
N ASP A 213 -25.22 5.58 37.09
CA ASP A 213 -24.48 6.54 37.90
C ASP A 213 -23.10 6.06 38.36
N GLY A 214 -22.72 4.88 37.87
CA GLY A 214 -21.52 4.17 38.30
C GLY A 214 -21.75 3.13 39.38
N VAL A 215 -22.97 3.05 39.93
CA VAL A 215 -23.34 2.10 40.99
C VAL A 215 -24.67 1.40 40.70
N THR A 216 -25.71 2.12 40.28
CA THR A 216 -27.04 1.56 40.00
C THR A 216 -27.66 2.19 38.76
N TRP A 217 -28.51 1.43 38.08
CA TRP A 217 -29.42 1.99 37.08
C TRP A 217 -30.67 2.56 37.75
N ALA A 218 -31.17 3.67 37.21
CA ALA A 218 -32.48 4.23 37.53
C ALA A 218 -33.30 4.37 36.24
N GLY A 219 -34.50 3.80 36.22
CA GLY A 219 -35.43 3.91 35.10
C GLY A 219 -36.27 5.19 35.20
N PHE A 220 -36.48 5.85 34.07
CA PHE A 220 -37.31 7.04 33.96
C PHE A 220 -38.60 6.71 33.19
N PRO A 221 -39.77 7.17 33.67
CA PRO A 221 -41.05 6.84 33.05
C PRO A 221 -41.13 7.26 31.58
N SER A 222 -41.79 6.45 30.75
CA SER A 222 -42.02 6.68 29.32
C SER A 222 -42.93 7.88 28.97
N THR A 223 -43.42 8.63 29.97
CA THR A 223 -44.37 9.72 29.74
C THR A 223 -43.66 10.91 29.07
N GLY A 224 -43.97 11.12 27.78
CA GLY A 224 -43.30 12.13 26.95
C GLY A 224 -42.00 11.66 26.30
N SER A 225 -41.67 10.37 26.39
CA SER A 225 -40.55 9.76 25.68
C SER A 225 -40.78 9.73 24.17
N PRO A 226 -39.70 9.70 23.36
CA PRO A 226 -39.78 9.49 21.93
C PRO A 226 -40.50 8.18 21.64
N SER A 227 -41.30 8.14 20.57
CA SER A 227 -41.95 6.91 20.13
C SER A 227 -40.93 5.79 19.94
N PRO A 228 -41.30 4.54 20.29
CA PRO A 228 -40.43 3.40 20.13
C PRO A 228 -39.82 3.30 18.74
N ARG A 229 -38.50 3.14 18.69
CA ARG A 229 -37.74 3.19 17.45
C ARG A 229 -36.51 2.31 17.45
N SER A 230 -36.20 1.74 16.29
CA SER A 230 -34.97 0.98 16.06
C SER A 230 -33.97 1.75 15.19
N GLY A 231 -32.68 1.45 15.31
CA GLY A 231 -31.64 2.06 14.48
C GLY A 231 -31.46 3.58 14.68
N ALA A 232 -32.03 4.15 15.73
CA ALA A 232 -31.74 5.53 16.16
C ALA A 232 -30.34 5.59 16.76
N ALA A 233 -29.67 6.73 16.68
CA ALA A 233 -28.39 6.96 17.35
C ALA A 233 -28.60 7.80 18.62
N LEU A 234 -27.98 7.39 19.72
CA LEU A 234 -27.93 8.16 20.96
C LEU A 234 -26.55 8.79 21.10
N VAL A 235 -26.48 10.12 21.26
CA VAL A 235 -25.20 10.87 21.28
C VAL A 235 -25.28 12.05 22.22
N TYR A 236 -24.18 12.38 22.92
CA TYR A 236 -24.10 13.60 23.71
C TYR A 236 -23.73 14.81 22.84
N ASP A 237 -24.56 15.84 22.88
CA ASP A 237 -24.31 17.11 22.20
C ASP A 237 -23.71 18.13 23.17
N HIS A 238 -22.41 18.38 23.03
CA HIS A 238 -21.66 19.34 23.83
C HIS A 238 -22.22 20.77 23.75
N ARG A 239 -22.86 21.12 22.64
CA ARG A 239 -23.42 22.45 22.42
C ARG A 239 -24.71 22.65 23.20
N ARG A 240 -25.59 21.65 23.16
CA ARG A 240 -26.90 21.67 23.87
C ARG A 240 -26.81 21.17 25.30
N ARG A 241 -25.68 20.56 25.69
CA ARG A 241 -25.47 19.90 26.99
C ARG A 241 -26.59 18.91 27.31
N ALA A 242 -26.92 18.11 26.31
CA ALA A 242 -28.02 17.15 26.36
C ALA A 242 -27.66 15.90 25.55
N VAL A 243 -28.22 14.77 25.95
CA VAL A 243 -28.17 13.56 25.12
C VAL A 243 -29.26 13.65 24.06
N LEU A 244 -28.88 13.50 22.80
CA LEU A 244 -29.79 13.51 21.66
C LEU A 244 -30.07 12.09 21.19
N LEU A 245 -31.33 11.80 20.94
CA LEU A 245 -31.78 10.66 20.13
C LEU A 245 -32.03 11.18 18.72
N VAL A 246 -31.29 10.64 17.75
CA VAL A 246 -31.29 11.10 16.35
C VAL A 246 -31.90 10.04 15.44
N GLY A 247 -33.02 10.39 14.83
CA GLY A 247 -33.70 9.58 13.81
C GLY A 247 -34.17 8.22 14.29
N GLY A 248 -34.04 7.20 13.43
CA GLY A 248 -34.53 5.84 13.68
C GLY A 248 -35.86 5.55 12.99
N ASP A 249 -36.33 4.32 13.13
CA ASP A 249 -37.55 3.83 12.50
C ASP A 249 -38.66 3.58 13.52
N THR A 250 -39.76 4.34 13.41
CA THR A 250 -41.00 4.21 14.20
C THR A 250 -42.15 3.56 13.41
N SER A 251 -41.99 3.38 12.10
CA SER A 251 -42.93 2.83 11.08
C SER A 251 -42.53 3.29 9.67
N ALA A 252 -41.83 4.42 9.61
CA ALA A 252 -41.02 4.88 8.49
C ALA A 252 -39.78 5.60 9.07
N PRO A 253 -38.64 5.60 8.36
CA PRO A 253 -37.44 6.29 8.84
C PRO A 253 -37.66 7.78 9.05
N SER A 254 -37.16 8.30 10.17
CA SER A 254 -37.26 9.70 10.59
C SER A 254 -35.87 10.30 10.89
N VAL A 255 -35.73 11.62 10.92
CA VAL A 255 -34.55 12.31 11.48
C VAL A 255 -34.94 13.31 12.58
N ASP A 256 -36.12 13.09 13.18
CA ASP A 256 -36.52 13.85 14.35
C ASP A 256 -35.46 13.71 15.44
N LEU A 257 -35.29 14.83 16.16
CA LEU A 257 -34.33 14.96 17.23
C LEU A 257 -35.11 15.09 18.52
N TRP A 258 -34.72 14.27 19.49
CA TRP A 258 -35.20 14.40 20.86
C TRP A 258 -34.02 14.69 21.77
N ALA A 259 -34.18 15.63 22.69
CA ALA A 259 -33.17 15.98 23.67
C ALA A 259 -33.58 15.52 25.07
N TRP A 260 -32.69 14.78 25.71
CA TRP A 260 -32.79 14.34 27.09
C TRP A 260 -31.96 15.24 28.00
N THR A 261 -32.62 15.74 29.04
CA THR A 261 -32.04 16.70 30.01
C THR A 261 -31.80 16.09 31.39
N GLY A 262 -32.03 14.78 31.55
CA GLY A 262 -31.99 14.08 32.83
C GLY A 262 -33.30 14.04 33.61
N THR A 263 -34.33 14.73 33.11
CA THR A 263 -35.67 14.73 33.74
C THR A 263 -36.79 14.46 32.74
N ARG A 264 -36.61 14.90 31.49
CA ARG A 264 -37.58 14.68 30.42
C ARG A 264 -36.92 14.68 29.04
N TRP A 265 -37.57 13.99 28.12
CA TRP A 265 -37.37 14.15 26.69
C TRP A 265 -38.16 15.36 26.18
N SER A 266 -37.59 16.07 25.22
CA SER A 266 -38.27 17.16 24.52
C SER A 266 -37.88 17.18 23.04
N PRO A 267 -38.82 17.46 22.12
CA PRO A 267 -38.49 17.60 20.71
C PRO A 267 -37.47 18.73 20.50
N ALA A 268 -36.37 18.45 19.83
CA ALA A 268 -35.32 19.39 19.50
C ALA A 268 -35.40 19.76 18.01
N PHE A 269 -36.30 20.66 17.64
CA PHE A 269 -36.46 21.02 16.23
C PHE A 269 -35.22 21.75 15.68
N VAL A 270 -34.66 21.22 14.59
CA VAL A 270 -33.61 21.89 13.82
C VAL A 270 -33.99 21.85 12.34
N PRO A 271 -34.16 23.00 11.67
CA PRO A 271 -34.65 23.05 10.30
C PRO A 271 -33.64 22.49 9.28
N ASN A 272 -34.15 22.09 8.11
CA ASN A 272 -33.39 21.62 6.95
C ASN A 272 -32.57 20.34 7.18
N GLY A 273 -33.11 19.43 7.99
CA GLY A 273 -32.48 18.13 8.25
C GLY A 273 -32.42 17.21 7.04
N PRO A 274 -31.57 16.16 7.12
CA PRO A 274 -31.55 15.11 6.11
C PRO A 274 -32.94 14.45 5.94
N PRO A 275 -33.19 13.77 4.81
CA PRO A 275 -34.32 12.84 4.73
C PRO A 275 -34.29 11.85 5.90
N GLY A 276 -35.49 11.46 6.36
CA GLY A 276 -35.66 10.53 7.47
C GLY A 276 -34.89 9.23 7.24
N ARG A 277 -34.14 8.78 8.25
CA ARG A 277 -33.18 7.67 8.12
C ARG A 277 -32.97 6.93 9.43
N ALA A 278 -32.62 5.66 9.32
CA ALA A 278 -32.21 4.81 10.44
C ALA A 278 -30.83 4.19 10.16
N TRP A 279 -30.24 3.54 11.17
CA TRP A 279 -28.96 2.83 11.06
C TRP A 279 -27.80 3.72 10.60
N MET A 280 -27.81 4.96 11.08
CA MET A 280 -26.81 5.98 10.75
C MET A 280 -25.69 6.00 11.78
N LEU A 281 -24.50 6.44 11.36
CA LEU A 281 -23.41 6.75 12.29
C LEU A 281 -23.55 8.22 12.72
N VAL A 282 -23.59 8.46 14.04
CA VAL A 282 -23.57 9.81 14.59
C VAL A 282 -22.38 9.96 15.54
N LEU A 283 -21.56 10.98 15.29
CA LEU A 283 -20.37 11.28 16.07
C LEU A 283 -20.45 12.70 16.63
N SER A 284 -20.00 12.86 17.87
CA SER A 284 -19.85 14.16 18.51
C SER A 284 -18.41 14.65 18.38
N ASP A 285 -18.22 15.86 17.85
CA ASP A 285 -16.94 16.57 17.88
C ASP A 285 -17.00 17.61 19.03
N PRO A 286 -16.41 17.32 20.20
CA PRO A 286 -16.39 18.24 21.33
C PRO A 286 -15.58 19.53 21.06
N ALA A 287 -14.55 19.45 20.21
CA ALA A 287 -13.67 20.59 19.94
C ALA A 287 -14.37 21.64 19.08
N GLN A 288 -15.18 21.19 18.12
CA GLN A 288 -15.99 22.08 17.28
C GLN A 288 -17.42 22.29 17.81
N GLN A 289 -17.83 21.52 18.82
CA GLN A 289 -19.20 21.45 19.33
C GLN A 289 -20.25 21.17 18.23
N VAL A 290 -19.99 20.15 17.41
CA VAL A 290 -20.88 19.76 16.31
C VAL A 290 -21.13 18.26 16.32
N LEU A 291 -22.28 17.85 15.78
CA LEU A 291 -22.54 16.45 15.48
C LEU A 291 -22.34 16.19 13.99
N HIS A 292 -21.68 15.10 13.68
CA HIS A 292 -21.53 14.58 12.33
C HIS A 292 -22.42 13.35 12.15
N VAL A 293 -23.21 13.34 11.09
CA VAL A 293 -24.12 12.24 10.74
C VAL A 293 -23.72 11.69 9.38
N PHE A 294 -23.52 10.38 9.30
CA PHE A 294 -23.06 9.70 8.09
C PHE A 294 -24.01 8.57 7.70
N GLY A 295 -24.38 8.57 6.42
CA GLY A 295 -25.13 7.50 5.77
C GLY A 295 -26.45 7.14 6.44
N GLY A 296 -26.72 5.84 6.58
CA GLY A 296 -27.98 5.27 7.05
C GLY A 296 -28.88 4.81 5.90
N THR A 297 -30.06 4.28 6.23
CA THR A 297 -31.09 3.85 5.26
C THR A 297 -32.33 4.72 5.38
N ASP A 298 -32.86 5.16 4.24
CA ASP A 298 -34.08 5.96 4.14
C ASP A 298 -35.35 5.11 3.90
N GLY A 299 -35.20 3.78 3.89
CA GLY A 299 -36.30 2.81 3.74
C GLY A 299 -36.97 2.81 2.36
N ARG A 300 -36.60 3.70 1.44
CA ARG A 300 -37.25 3.84 0.12
C ARG A 300 -36.30 3.67 -1.06
N ASN A 301 -35.00 4.00 -0.94
CA ASN A 301 -34.07 4.05 -2.08
C ASN A 301 -32.66 3.44 -1.83
N GLY A 302 -32.45 2.76 -0.70
CA GLY A 302 -31.17 2.12 -0.38
C GLY A 302 -30.26 2.97 0.52
N SER A 303 -29.05 2.49 0.78
CA SER A 303 -28.10 3.12 1.71
C SER A 303 -27.69 4.52 1.23
N ALA A 304 -27.82 5.51 2.11
CA ALA A 304 -27.40 6.88 1.85
C ALA A 304 -25.87 6.99 2.01
N GLY A 305 -25.21 7.70 1.09
CA GLY A 305 -23.77 8.00 1.13
C GLY A 305 -23.45 9.45 1.47
N ASP A 306 -24.45 10.22 1.88
CA ASP A 306 -24.32 11.64 2.23
C ASP A 306 -23.80 11.82 3.67
N SER A 307 -23.27 13.01 3.94
CA SER A 307 -22.76 13.41 5.25
C SER A 307 -23.36 14.74 5.65
N TRP A 308 -23.77 14.84 6.90
CA TRP A 308 -24.43 16.01 7.44
C TRP A 308 -23.71 16.49 8.70
N ARG A 309 -23.64 17.81 8.87
CA ARG A 309 -23.16 18.47 10.07
C ARG A 309 -24.32 19.16 10.76
N LEU A 310 -24.51 18.88 12.04
CA LEU A 310 -25.53 19.49 12.88
C LEU A 310 -24.86 20.45 13.89
N THR A 311 -25.23 21.72 13.77
CA THR A 311 -24.91 22.80 14.72
C THR A 311 -26.23 23.35 15.30
N ASP A 312 -26.59 24.62 15.06
CA ASP A 312 -27.97 25.13 15.23
C ASP A 312 -28.83 24.87 13.99
N ARG A 313 -28.18 24.45 12.90
CA ARG A 313 -28.81 24.07 11.64
C ARG A 313 -28.12 22.85 11.09
N TRP A 314 -28.87 22.08 10.31
CA TRP A 314 -28.32 21.03 9.48
C TRP A 314 -27.62 21.64 8.26
N GLN A 315 -26.47 21.10 7.93
CA GLN A 315 -25.72 21.44 6.73
C GLN A 315 -25.28 20.15 6.05
N LEU A 316 -25.66 19.99 4.79
CA LEU A 316 -25.08 18.96 3.94
C LEU A 316 -23.59 19.27 3.74
N VAL A 317 -22.75 18.30 4.07
CA VAL A 317 -21.29 18.40 3.89
C VAL A 317 -20.95 17.85 2.52
N LEU A 318 -20.68 18.77 1.58
CA LEU A 318 -20.22 18.44 0.22
C LEU A 318 -18.75 18.87 0.04
N PRO A 319 -17.89 18.00 -0.53
CA PRO A 319 -18.02 16.54 -0.65
C PRO A 319 -17.80 15.88 0.72
N PRO A 320 -18.13 14.59 0.92
CA PRO A 320 -17.93 13.92 2.20
C PRO A 320 -16.50 14.17 2.72
N LEU A 321 -16.41 14.90 3.83
CA LEU A 321 -15.17 15.06 4.59
C LEU A 321 -14.91 13.72 5.29
N HIS A 322 -13.67 13.26 5.20
CA HIS A 322 -13.02 12.12 5.86
C HIS A 322 -12.93 10.81 5.07
N SER A 323 -11.74 10.57 4.50
CA SER A 323 -10.76 9.56 4.98
C SER A 323 -11.23 8.43 5.92
N ALA A 324 -12.36 7.79 5.67
CA ALA A 324 -12.59 6.42 6.11
C ALA A 324 -12.09 5.48 4.99
N PRO A 325 -11.42 4.35 5.31
CA PRO A 325 -11.07 3.35 4.31
C PRO A 325 -12.37 2.80 3.76
N VAL A 326 -12.77 3.28 2.58
CA VAL A 326 -13.97 2.79 1.92
C VAL A 326 -13.64 1.37 1.43
N PRO A 327 -14.30 0.31 1.94
CA PRO A 327 -14.10 -1.01 1.39
C PRO A 327 -14.98 -1.09 0.14
N PHE A 328 -14.44 -0.76 -1.03
CA PHE A 328 -15.12 -1.02 -2.29
C PHE A 328 -14.24 -1.78 -3.26
N PHE A 329 -14.87 -2.77 -3.88
CA PHE A 329 -14.42 -3.53 -5.04
C PHE A 329 -14.28 -2.60 -6.26
N GLU A 330 -13.19 -1.84 -6.29
CA GLU A 330 -12.78 -1.02 -7.43
C GLU A 330 -11.83 -1.86 -8.30
N THR A 331 -12.24 -2.25 -9.50
CA THR A 331 -11.52 -3.31 -10.26
C THR A 331 -10.52 -2.80 -11.28
N ALA A 332 -10.50 -1.49 -11.56
CA ALA A 332 -9.49 -0.86 -12.40
C ALA A 332 -8.83 0.30 -11.67
N ARG A 333 -7.54 0.15 -11.38
CA ARG A 333 -6.66 1.20 -10.85
C ARG A 333 -5.50 1.37 -11.81
N GLU A 334 -5.48 2.51 -12.50
CA GLU A 334 -4.39 2.91 -13.37
C GLU A 334 -3.58 3.97 -12.66
N LEU A 335 -2.30 3.68 -12.44
CA LEU A 335 -1.39 4.53 -11.70
C LEU A 335 -0.54 5.35 -12.67
N VAL A 336 -0.35 6.61 -12.33
CA VAL A 336 0.53 7.50 -13.09
C VAL A 336 1.10 8.57 -12.17
N TRP A 337 2.30 9.05 -12.48
CA TRP A 337 2.82 10.26 -11.83
C TRP A 337 2.04 11.49 -12.30
N ASP A 338 1.56 12.32 -11.37
CA ASP A 338 1.03 13.65 -11.67
C ASP A 338 2.17 14.68 -11.57
N PRO A 339 2.79 15.08 -12.69
CA PRO A 339 3.90 16.02 -12.68
C PRO A 339 3.47 17.45 -12.33
N ALA A 340 2.18 17.79 -12.35
CA ALA A 340 1.72 19.12 -11.95
C ALA A 340 1.84 19.30 -10.43
N ASN A 341 1.41 18.28 -9.67
CA ASN A 341 1.37 18.30 -8.20
C ASN A 341 2.43 17.44 -7.51
N GLU A 342 3.29 16.77 -8.28
CA GLU A 342 4.41 15.96 -7.79
C GLU A 342 3.97 14.85 -6.82
N ARG A 343 3.06 14.00 -7.29
CA ARG A 343 2.52 12.85 -6.52
C ARG A 343 1.99 11.76 -7.44
N VAL A 344 1.85 10.54 -6.93
CA VAL A 344 1.18 9.46 -7.65
C VAL A 344 -0.33 9.68 -7.65
N MET A 345 -0.94 9.52 -8.81
CA MET A 345 -2.37 9.61 -9.07
C MET A 345 -2.91 8.26 -9.55
N ALA A 346 -4.13 7.94 -9.13
CA ALA A 346 -4.88 6.79 -9.60
C ALA A 346 -6.19 7.24 -10.25
N LEU A 347 -6.51 6.66 -11.41
CA LEU A 347 -7.87 6.67 -11.96
C LEU A 347 -8.61 5.42 -11.52
N VAL A 348 -9.83 5.62 -11.03
CA VAL A 348 -10.62 4.55 -10.44
C VAL A 348 -12.08 4.58 -10.88
N ALA A 349 -12.65 3.39 -11.12
CA ALA A 349 -14.06 3.17 -11.38
C ALA A 349 -14.65 2.08 -10.47
N THR A 350 -15.93 2.23 -10.14
CA THR A 350 -16.74 1.25 -9.43
C THR A 350 -17.40 0.28 -10.40
N ASP A 351 -17.22 -1.04 -10.22
CA ASP A 351 -18.00 -2.07 -10.92
C ASP A 351 -19.44 -2.11 -10.35
N SER A 352 -20.51 -2.54 -11.02
CA SER A 352 -20.72 -3.33 -12.25
C SER A 352 -22.03 -2.93 -12.98
N GLY A 353 -22.49 -1.68 -12.83
CA GLY A 353 -23.72 -1.18 -13.46
C GLY A 353 -23.60 0.28 -13.87
N PHE A 354 -24.01 0.58 -15.10
CA PHE A 354 -24.02 1.95 -15.63
C PHE A 354 -24.88 2.89 -14.75
N PRO A 355 -24.44 4.13 -14.44
CA PRO A 355 -23.17 4.76 -14.80
C PRO A 355 -22.13 4.66 -13.68
N SER A 356 -20.96 4.09 -13.97
CA SER A 356 -19.84 3.95 -13.03
C SER A 356 -19.37 5.32 -12.51
N ALA A 357 -19.26 5.46 -11.18
CA ALA A 357 -18.67 6.64 -10.58
C ALA A 357 -17.15 6.61 -10.84
N ARG A 358 -16.67 7.54 -11.69
CA ARG A 358 -15.23 7.72 -11.96
C ARG A 358 -14.64 8.74 -10.98
N ARG A 359 -13.48 8.45 -10.42
CA ARG A 359 -12.81 9.30 -9.43
C ARG A 359 -11.32 9.39 -9.70
N VAL A 360 -10.74 10.51 -9.28
CA VAL A 360 -9.30 10.69 -9.16
C VAL A 360 -8.95 10.45 -7.70
N GLN A 361 -8.03 9.53 -7.44
CA GLN A 361 -7.39 9.38 -6.13
C GLN A 361 -5.93 9.78 -6.25
N VAL A 362 -5.35 10.31 -5.18
CA VAL A 362 -3.93 10.66 -5.11
C VAL A 362 -3.30 10.05 -3.89
N TRP A 363 -2.05 9.65 -4.02
CA TRP A 363 -1.25 9.11 -2.96
C TRP A 363 -0.61 10.24 -2.15
N GLU A 364 -0.79 10.21 -0.83
CA GLU A 364 -0.20 11.19 0.10
C GLU A 364 0.99 10.64 0.90
N GLY A 365 1.47 9.43 0.56
CA GLY A 365 2.57 8.75 1.26
C GLY A 365 2.09 7.71 2.28
N ASN A 366 0.90 7.90 2.84
CA ASN A 366 0.32 7.01 3.84
C ASN A 366 -1.18 6.73 3.64
N GLN A 367 -1.82 7.34 2.66
CA GLN A 367 -3.24 7.17 2.36
C GLN A 367 -3.56 7.62 0.93
N TRP A 368 -4.64 7.07 0.40
CA TRP A 368 -5.28 7.57 -0.81
C TRP A 368 -6.29 8.65 -0.45
N ARG A 369 -6.23 9.78 -1.15
CA ARG A 369 -7.23 10.85 -1.04
C ARG A 369 -7.95 11.04 -2.35
N ILE A 370 -9.28 11.07 -2.31
CA ILE A 370 -10.10 11.43 -3.48
C ILE A 370 -9.97 12.93 -3.75
N ILE A 371 -9.68 13.29 -5.00
CA ILE A 371 -9.69 14.67 -5.48
C ILE A 371 -11.04 14.94 -6.17
N PRO A 372 -11.83 15.91 -5.68
CA PRO A 372 -13.03 16.36 -6.38
C PRO A 372 -12.64 16.91 -7.76
N THR A 373 -13.34 16.47 -8.79
CA THR A 373 -13.19 16.97 -10.15
C THR A 373 -14.50 17.61 -10.60
N THR A 374 -14.42 18.77 -11.24
CA THR A 374 -15.60 19.47 -11.79
C THR A 374 -16.14 18.79 -13.05
N ILE A 375 -15.26 18.09 -13.77
CA ILE A 375 -15.58 17.26 -14.93
C ILE A 375 -15.19 15.82 -14.59
N ALA A 376 -16.09 14.87 -14.88
CA ALA A 376 -15.83 13.46 -14.65
C ALA A 376 -14.56 13.00 -15.41
N PRO A 377 -13.69 12.18 -14.80
CA PRO A 377 -12.53 11.60 -15.49
C PRO A 377 -12.93 10.81 -16.75
N PRO A 378 -12.05 10.62 -17.74
CA PRO A 378 -12.36 9.86 -18.96
C PRO A 378 -12.91 8.46 -18.68
N SER A 379 -13.88 7.99 -19.46
CA SER A 379 -14.47 6.64 -19.32
C SER A 379 -13.77 5.65 -20.25
N SER A 380 -13.57 4.42 -19.79
CA SER A 380 -13.12 3.29 -20.60
C SER A 380 -14.26 2.26 -20.68
N THR A 381 -14.48 1.64 -21.84
CA THR A 381 -15.64 0.75 -22.05
C THR A 381 -15.35 -0.75 -21.89
N TRP A 382 -14.11 -1.27 -22.01
CA TRP A 382 -13.77 -2.70 -21.80
C TRP A 382 -12.23 -2.96 -21.78
N ILE A 383 -11.77 -3.99 -21.03
CA ILE A 383 -10.46 -4.73 -20.92
C ILE A 383 -9.09 -3.99 -21.04
N ALA A 384 -8.97 -2.86 -21.72
CA ALA A 384 -7.68 -2.28 -22.11
C ALA A 384 -7.11 -1.22 -21.14
N GLY A 385 -7.68 -1.06 -19.94
CA GLY A 385 -7.22 -0.07 -18.96
C GLY A 385 -7.47 1.38 -19.37
N TRP A 386 -6.82 2.31 -18.68
CA TRP A 386 -6.64 3.72 -19.09
C TRP A 386 -5.16 3.90 -19.43
N PRO A 387 -4.76 4.03 -20.71
CA PRO A 387 -3.37 4.34 -21.02
C PRO A 387 -3.09 5.77 -20.57
N LEU A 388 -2.19 5.90 -19.60
CA LEU A 388 -1.80 7.17 -19.00
C LEU A 388 -0.30 7.36 -19.17
N ALA A 389 0.10 8.59 -19.48
CA ALA A 389 1.51 8.98 -19.44
C ALA A 389 1.68 10.35 -18.80
N ALA A 390 2.72 10.48 -17.98
CA ALA A 390 3.14 11.74 -17.42
C ALA A 390 3.97 12.52 -18.46
N ASP A 391 3.37 13.53 -19.09
CA ASP A 391 4.09 14.47 -19.92
C ASP A 391 4.84 15.45 -19.01
N LEU A 392 6.10 15.10 -18.73
CA LEU A 392 6.96 15.85 -17.81
C LEU A 392 7.30 17.25 -18.34
N ARG A 393 7.32 17.44 -19.67
CA ARG A 393 7.63 18.73 -20.31
C ARG A 393 6.52 19.73 -20.09
N ARG A 394 5.26 19.30 -20.27
CA ARG A 394 4.08 20.17 -20.12
C ARG A 394 3.48 20.12 -18.72
N ARG A 395 4.01 19.26 -17.83
CA ARG A 395 3.48 18.96 -16.50
C ARG A 395 1.99 18.61 -16.59
N ARG A 396 1.67 17.63 -17.44
CA ARG A 396 0.31 17.11 -17.65
C ARG A 396 0.30 15.60 -17.58
N VAL A 397 -0.85 15.01 -17.23
CA VAL A 397 -1.11 13.60 -17.55
C VAL A 397 -1.92 13.56 -18.84
N VAL A 398 -1.44 12.79 -19.81
CA VAL A 398 -2.14 12.54 -21.08
C VAL A 398 -2.83 11.19 -20.98
N CYS A 399 -4.09 11.15 -21.41
CA CYS A 399 -4.89 9.94 -21.52
C CYS A 399 -5.50 9.86 -22.91
N PHE A 400 -5.46 8.67 -23.52
CA PHE A 400 -6.11 8.42 -24.80
C PHE A 400 -7.06 7.22 -24.68
N VAL A 401 -8.37 7.46 -24.75
CA VAL A 401 -9.38 6.40 -24.59
C VAL A 401 -10.60 6.72 -25.44
N ASN A 402 -11.27 5.71 -26.00
CA ASN A 402 -12.46 5.89 -26.85
C ASN A 402 -12.27 6.85 -28.05
N ARG A 403 -11.05 6.92 -28.62
CA ARG A 403 -10.60 7.92 -29.62
C ARG A 403 -10.65 9.37 -29.12
N GLU A 404 -10.74 9.56 -27.82
CA GLU A 404 -10.70 10.87 -27.19
C GLU A 404 -9.33 11.11 -26.57
N THR A 405 -8.82 12.33 -26.76
CA THR A 405 -7.61 12.80 -26.09
C THR A 405 -8.02 13.62 -24.86
N TRP A 406 -7.48 13.27 -23.71
CA TRP A 406 -7.77 13.91 -22.44
C TRP A 406 -6.47 14.34 -21.78
N GLU A 407 -6.50 15.50 -21.13
CA GLU A 407 -5.39 15.99 -20.32
C GLU A 407 -5.83 16.36 -18.91
N TRP A 408 -4.98 16.03 -17.95
CA TRP A 408 -5.08 16.46 -16.56
C TRP A 408 -4.03 17.52 -16.27
N ASP A 409 -4.48 18.67 -15.78
CA ASP A 409 -3.62 19.81 -15.44
C ASP A 409 -3.14 19.84 -13.98
N GLY A 410 -3.48 18.82 -13.20
CA GLY A 410 -3.30 18.78 -11.75
C GLY A 410 -4.59 19.01 -10.97
N ARG A 411 -5.67 19.49 -11.61
CA ARG A 411 -6.93 19.82 -10.93
C ARG A 411 -8.17 19.40 -11.72
N ILE A 412 -8.14 19.54 -13.05
CA ILE A 412 -9.30 19.35 -13.92
C ILE A 412 -8.89 18.49 -15.11
N TRP A 413 -9.78 17.56 -15.48
CA TRP A 413 -9.71 16.84 -16.74
C TRP A 413 -10.31 17.69 -17.86
N GLN A 414 -9.57 17.85 -18.95
CA GLN A 414 -10.03 18.52 -20.16
C GLN A 414 -10.00 17.55 -21.33
N ARG A 415 -11.13 17.42 -22.04
CA ARG A 415 -11.16 16.75 -23.34
C ARG A 415 -10.64 17.70 -24.41
N LEU A 416 -9.69 17.23 -25.19
CA LEU A 416 -9.12 17.95 -26.33
C LEU A 416 -9.74 17.46 -27.64
N GLN A 417 -9.67 18.31 -28.67
CA GLN A 417 -10.12 18.03 -30.04
C GLN A 417 -8.97 18.28 -31.00
N PRO A 418 -7.99 17.37 -31.07
CA PRO A 418 -6.90 17.49 -32.04
C PRO A 418 -7.44 17.32 -33.48
N ALA A 419 -6.67 17.81 -34.46
CA ALA A 419 -7.07 17.72 -35.87
C ALA A 419 -6.93 16.29 -36.41
N HIS A 420 -5.99 15.53 -35.86
CA HIS A 420 -5.76 14.13 -36.15
C HIS A 420 -5.95 13.29 -34.89
N GLU A 421 -6.46 12.07 -35.06
CA GLU A 421 -6.70 11.13 -33.98
C GLU A 421 -6.14 9.74 -34.33
N PRO A 422 -5.47 9.06 -33.39
CA PRO A 422 -5.07 7.67 -33.57
C PRO A 422 -6.31 6.76 -33.70
N PRO A 423 -6.21 5.68 -34.49
CA PRO A 423 -7.27 4.69 -34.57
C PRO A 423 -7.33 3.85 -33.29
N LEU A 424 -8.53 3.41 -32.90
CA LEU A 424 -8.72 2.50 -31.77
C LEU A 424 -8.72 1.05 -32.23
N TRP A 425 -7.54 0.43 -32.22
CA TRP A 425 -7.40 -1.02 -32.30
C TRP A 425 -6.60 -1.50 -31.09
N ALA A 426 -7.05 -2.63 -30.54
CA ALA A 426 -6.83 -3.15 -29.17
C ALA A 426 -5.53 -2.76 -28.41
N ALA A 427 -5.71 -2.58 -27.09
CA ALA A 427 -4.67 -2.50 -26.05
C ALA A 427 -3.56 -1.45 -26.29
N PRO A 428 -3.88 -0.15 -26.18
CA PRO A 428 -2.89 0.92 -26.32
C PRO A 428 -1.89 0.94 -25.16
N ALA A 429 -0.61 1.14 -25.47
CA ALA A 429 0.42 1.50 -24.49
C ALA A 429 0.87 2.93 -24.73
N LEU A 430 1.04 3.70 -23.65
CA LEU A 430 1.37 5.11 -23.69
C LEU A 430 2.55 5.39 -22.76
N ALA A 431 3.55 6.11 -23.25
CA ALA A 431 4.68 6.54 -22.43
C ALA A 431 5.22 7.89 -22.92
N PHE A 432 5.91 8.61 -22.05
CA PHE A 432 6.54 9.86 -22.40
C PHE A 432 7.99 9.64 -22.81
N ASP A 433 8.39 10.22 -23.94
CA ASP A 433 9.77 10.35 -24.38
C ASP A 433 10.30 11.73 -23.96
N PRO A 434 11.06 11.82 -22.84
CA PRO A 434 11.55 13.08 -22.32
C PRO A 434 12.64 13.71 -23.19
N LEU A 435 13.36 12.93 -23.99
CA LEU A 435 14.41 13.45 -24.87
C LEU A 435 13.81 14.28 -26.00
N ARG A 436 12.68 13.82 -26.57
CA ARG A 436 12.00 14.49 -27.68
C ARG A 436 10.83 15.36 -27.22
N GLY A 437 10.41 15.22 -25.96
CA GLY A 437 9.25 15.91 -25.42
C GLY A 437 7.98 15.50 -26.16
N ARG A 438 7.80 14.18 -26.36
CA ARG A 438 6.69 13.57 -27.09
C ARG A 438 6.05 12.49 -26.23
N THR A 439 4.72 12.45 -26.18
CA THR A 439 4.01 11.29 -25.64
C THR A 439 3.78 10.29 -26.78
N VAL A 440 4.33 9.09 -26.64
CA VAL A 440 4.30 8.04 -27.67
C VAL A 440 3.20 7.05 -27.33
N LEU A 441 2.26 6.89 -28.26
CA LEU A 441 1.18 5.93 -28.21
C LEU A 441 1.45 4.81 -29.22
N VAL A 442 1.36 3.57 -28.76
CA VAL A 442 1.38 2.38 -29.63
C VAL A 442 0.01 1.72 -29.55
N CYS A 443 -0.65 1.57 -30.69
CA CYS A 443 -1.96 0.91 -30.80
C CYS A 443 -1.83 -0.39 -31.61
N GLY A 444 -2.82 -1.29 -31.50
CA GLY A 444 -2.88 -2.48 -32.35
C GLY A 444 -2.95 -2.13 -33.84
N GLY A 445 -2.43 -3.01 -34.72
CA GLY A 445 -2.41 -2.78 -36.17
C GLY A 445 -1.28 -1.88 -36.66
N ASP A 446 -0.07 -2.06 -36.14
CA ASP A 446 1.19 -1.52 -36.65
C ASP A 446 1.34 0.02 -36.65
N SER A 447 0.60 0.71 -35.78
CA SER A 447 0.58 2.18 -35.78
C SER A 447 1.20 2.80 -34.53
N THR A 448 2.26 3.58 -34.74
CA THR A 448 2.92 4.41 -33.71
C THR A 448 2.51 5.87 -33.91
N TRP A 449 2.06 6.52 -32.85
CA TRP A 449 1.59 7.90 -32.85
C TRP A 449 2.30 8.73 -31.80
N GLU A 450 2.52 10.00 -32.11
CA GLU A 450 3.16 10.95 -31.20
C GLU A 450 2.26 12.13 -30.94
N TRP A 451 2.09 12.45 -29.66
CA TRP A 451 1.41 13.64 -29.19
C TRP A 451 2.44 14.72 -28.84
N ASP A 452 2.23 15.93 -29.37
CA ASP A 452 3.08 17.09 -29.12
C ASP A 452 2.49 18.11 -28.13
N GLY A 453 1.26 17.87 -27.66
CA GLY A 453 0.49 18.81 -26.85
C GLY A 453 -0.56 19.61 -27.62
N LEU A 454 -0.61 19.49 -28.95
CA LEU A 454 -1.58 20.14 -29.82
C LEU A 454 -2.29 19.12 -30.73
N ASP A 455 -1.52 18.24 -31.37
CA ASP A 455 -2.05 17.30 -32.37
C ASP A 455 -1.33 15.94 -32.33
N TRP A 456 -2.00 14.91 -32.85
CA TRP A 456 -1.39 13.59 -33.02
C TRP A 456 -0.75 13.46 -34.38
N THR A 457 0.51 13.05 -34.41
CA THR A 457 1.23 12.75 -35.66
C THR A 457 1.53 11.27 -35.75
N GLN A 458 1.05 10.60 -36.81
CA GLN A 458 1.44 9.21 -37.08
C GLN A 458 2.91 9.18 -37.51
N ARG A 459 3.69 8.28 -36.91
CA ARG A 459 5.05 8.00 -37.35
C ARG A 459 4.98 6.92 -38.42
N ALA A 460 5.19 7.32 -39.68
CA ALA A 460 5.20 6.39 -40.81
C ALA A 460 6.45 5.49 -40.74
N GLY A 461 6.26 4.18 -40.55
CA GLY A 461 7.36 3.21 -40.57
C GLY A 461 6.87 1.75 -40.63
N PRO A 462 7.50 0.87 -41.44
CA PRO A 462 7.11 -0.53 -41.64
C PRO A 462 7.51 -1.50 -40.50
N GLU A 463 7.95 -0.99 -39.34
CA GLU A 463 8.62 -1.79 -38.29
C GLU A 463 7.88 -1.79 -36.94
N THR A 464 6.67 -1.22 -36.85
CA THR A 464 5.90 -1.27 -35.59
C THR A 464 5.64 -2.73 -35.18
N PRO A 465 5.78 -3.10 -33.89
CA PRO A 465 5.56 -4.46 -33.44
C PRO A 465 4.11 -4.91 -33.68
N SER A 466 3.91 -5.92 -34.55
CA SER A 466 2.58 -6.45 -34.91
C SER A 466 1.90 -7.29 -33.83
N VAL A 467 2.64 -7.63 -32.78
CA VAL A 467 2.22 -8.50 -31.67
C VAL A 467 1.46 -7.77 -30.56
N GLY A 468 1.22 -6.46 -30.70
CA GLY A 468 0.47 -5.64 -29.75
C GLY A 468 1.25 -5.36 -28.45
N ILE A 469 1.77 -4.14 -28.31
CA ILE A 469 2.48 -3.70 -27.11
C ILE A 469 1.49 -3.48 -25.96
N ARG A 470 1.80 -4.01 -24.78
CA ARG A 470 0.97 -3.87 -23.57
C ARG A 470 1.52 -2.88 -22.56
N ALA A 471 2.83 -2.74 -22.53
CA ALA A 471 3.51 -1.86 -21.60
C ALA A 471 4.70 -1.20 -22.28
N LEU A 472 4.93 0.06 -21.92
CA LEU A 472 5.91 0.94 -22.51
C LEU A 472 6.49 1.82 -21.42
N ALA A 473 7.82 1.91 -21.32
CA ALA A 473 8.49 2.79 -20.37
C ALA A 473 9.76 3.39 -20.96
N TRP A 474 10.17 4.57 -20.49
CA TRP A 474 11.44 5.17 -20.86
C TRP A 474 12.59 4.52 -20.11
N HIS A 475 13.71 4.31 -20.81
CA HIS A 475 14.96 3.86 -20.20
C HIS A 475 16.01 4.97 -20.34
N ALA A 476 16.24 5.72 -19.27
CA ALA A 476 17.17 6.86 -19.28
C ALA A 476 18.59 6.51 -19.76
N THR A 477 19.08 5.31 -19.42
CA THR A 477 20.45 4.90 -19.75
C THR A 477 20.64 4.67 -21.25
N SER A 478 19.72 3.95 -21.91
CA SER A 478 19.79 3.75 -23.37
C SER A 478 19.17 4.89 -24.17
N ARG A 479 18.41 5.79 -23.52
CA ARG A 479 17.65 6.89 -24.13
C ARG A 479 16.65 6.39 -25.18
N LYS A 480 15.95 5.31 -24.85
CA LYS A 480 14.93 4.69 -25.70
C LYS A 480 13.71 4.32 -24.88
N LEU A 481 12.56 4.19 -25.54
CA LEU A 481 11.42 3.51 -24.92
C LEU A 481 11.61 1.99 -25.04
N VAL A 482 11.37 1.27 -23.95
CA VAL A 482 11.37 -0.20 -23.88
C VAL A 482 9.93 -0.68 -23.81
N ALA A 483 9.60 -1.70 -24.59
CA ALA A 483 8.25 -2.22 -24.74
C ALA A 483 8.21 -3.75 -24.62
N ILE A 484 7.13 -4.28 -24.03
CA ILE A 484 6.81 -5.71 -23.99
C ILE A 484 5.48 -5.97 -24.71
N ALA A 485 5.46 -7.02 -25.53
CA ALA A 485 4.28 -7.50 -26.24
C ALA A 485 3.39 -8.46 -25.40
N GLY A 486 2.07 -8.40 -25.62
CA GLY A 486 1.06 -9.00 -24.73
C GLY A 486 0.68 -10.46 -24.93
N TYR A 487 1.22 -11.15 -25.93
CA TYR A 487 0.82 -12.53 -26.29
C TYR A 487 2.00 -13.48 -26.51
N SER A 488 3.16 -12.92 -26.85
CA SER A 488 4.45 -13.59 -26.88
C SER A 488 5.41 -12.56 -26.32
N PRO A 489 6.14 -12.86 -25.23
CA PRO A 489 7.03 -11.88 -24.63
C PRO A 489 8.15 -11.61 -25.64
N GLN A 490 8.09 -10.40 -26.20
CA GLN A 490 9.08 -9.88 -27.11
C GLN A 490 9.44 -8.51 -26.61
N THR A 491 10.74 -8.32 -26.37
CA THR A 491 11.28 -7.02 -26.01
C THR A 491 11.55 -6.18 -27.25
N TRP A 492 11.08 -4.94 -27.26
CA TRP A 492 11.30 -3.97 -28.33
C TRP A 492 11.84 -2.66 -27.77
N GLU A 493 12.68 -1.99 -28.54
CA GLU A 493 13.16 -0.63 -28.23
C GLU A 493 12.74 0.36 -29.32
N TRP A 494 12.35 1.57 -28.92
CA TRP A 494 12.08 2.69 -29.82
C TRP A 494 13.06 3.83 -29.58
N ASP A 495 13.76 4.26 -30.63
CA ASP A 495 14.78 5.32 -30.57
C ASP A 495 14.26 6.73 -30.96
N GLY A 496 12.96 6.86 -31.22
CA GLY A 496 12.35 8.09 -31.74
C GLY A 496 12.07 8.07 -33.24
N THR A 497 12.63 7.10 -33.96
CA THR A 497 12.50 6.97 -35.42
C THR A 497 12.09 5.57 -35.85
N ALA A 498 12.63 4.52 -35.22
CA ALA A 498 12.40 3.13 -35.58
C ALA A 498 12.26 2.22 -34.36
N TRP A 499 11.55 1.11 -34.55
CA TRP A 499 11.40 0.04 -33.58
C TRP A 499 12.43 -1.06 -33.86
N THR A 500 13.22 -1.42 -32.87
CA THR A 500 14.19 -2.52 -32.96
C THR A 500 13.76 -3.65 -32.04
N ARG A 501 13.55 -4.86 -32.59
CA ARG A 501 13.34 -6.06 -31.78
C ARG A 501 14.64 -6.45 -31.07
N ARG A 502 14.57 -6.70 -29.77
CA ARG A 502 15.68 -7.22 -28.98
C ARG A 502 15.52 -8.74 -28.83
N GLY A 503 16.66 -9.44 -28.71
CA GLY A 503 16.72 -10.87 -28.41
C GLY A 503 17.48 -11.11 -27.10
N PRO A 504 16.93 -10.68 -25.95
CA PRO A 504 17.54 -10.94 -24.66
C PRO A 504 17.55 -12.46 -24.36
N ALA A 505 18.42 -12.89 -23.47
CA ALA A 505 18.51 -14.29 -23.07
C ALA A 505 17.33 -14.68 -22.16
N HIS A 506 16.81 -13.71 -21.41
CA HIS A 506 15.66 -13.85 -20.54
C HIS A 506 14.55 -12.89 -20.97
N GLU A 507 13.31 -13.33 -20.89
CA GLU A 507 12.12 -12.54 -21.24
C GLU A 507 11.10 -12.63 -20.09
N PRO A 508 10.50 -11.50 -19.66
CA PRO A 508 9.47 -11.49 -18.64
C PRO A 508 8.13 -12.04 -19.18
N PRO A 509 7.19 -12.43 -18.30
CA PRO A 509 5.84 -12.84 -18.70
C PRO A 509 5.07 -11.73 -19.45
N PRO A 510 4.09 -12.10 -20.32
CA PRO A 510 3.40 -11.18 -21.22
C PRO A 510 2.42 -10.20 -20.55
N VAL A 511 2.14 -10.33 -19.25
CA VAL A 511 1.22 -9.45 -18.50
C VAL A 511 2.02 -8.68 -17.46
N ALA A 512 2.58 -7.54 -17.88
CA ALA A 512 3.48 -6.73 -17.08
C ALA A 512 3.11 -5.25 -17.12
N SER A 513 3.31 -4.55 -16.00
CA SER A 513 3.50 -3.10 -16.01
C SER A 513 4.97 -2.80 -16.22
N LEU A 514 5.29 -1.81 -17.07
CA LEU A 514 6.65 -1.30 -17.22
C LEU A 514 6.74 0.09 -16.62
N VAL A 515 7.72 0.30 -15.76
CA VAL A 515 7.96 1.58 -15.10
C VAL A 515 9.44 1.89 -15.12
N GLU A 516 9.79 3.14 -15.41
CA GLU A 516 11.16 3.61 -15.27
C GLU A 516 11.54 3.73 -13.79
N ASP A 517 12.71 3.23 -13.43
CA ASP A 517 13.40 3.58 -12.19
C ASP A 517 14.55 4.54 -12.54
N PRO A 518 14.32 5.87 -12.52
CA PRO A 518 15.32 6.85 -12.91
C PRO A 518 16.48 6.95 -11.91
N VAL A 519 16.28 6.47 -10.68
CA VAL A 519 17.28 6.48 -9.61
C VAL A 519 18.35 5.41 -9.87
N ARG A 520 17.93 4.26 -10.39
CA ARG A 520 18.83 3.16 -10.78
C ARG A 520 19.15 3.11 -12.28
N GLY A 521 18.45 3.90 -13.09
CA GLY A 521 18.60 3.89 -14.55
C GLY A 521 18.18 2.54 -15.15
N ARG A 522 17.09 1.94 -14.63
CA ARG A 522 16.53 0.65 -15.04
C ARG A 522 15.10 0.82 -15.53
N VAL A 523 14.59 -0.16 -16.29
CA VAL A 523 13.15 -0.36 -16.47
C VAL A 523 12.73 -1.58 -15.69
N VAL A 524 11.68 -1.45 -14.88
CA VAL A 524 11.18 -2.50 -14.00
C VAL A 524 9.88 -3.03 -14.57
N CYS A 525 9.79 -4.34 -14.65
CA CYS A 525 8.64 -5.10 -15.07
C CYS A 525 8.02 -5.79 -13.86
N LEU A 526 6.77 -5.42 -13.51
CA LEU A 526 5.98 -6.11 -12.49
C LEU A 526 4.88 -6.91 -13.17
N SER A 527 4.91 -8.23 -13.02
CA SER A 527 4.00 -9.15 -13.72
C SER A 527 3.34 -10.13 -12.77
N ARG A 528 2.15 -10.62 -13.16
CA ARG A 528 1.52 -11.77 -12.49
C ARG A 528 2.35 -13.01 -12.79
N SER A 529 2.59 -13.84 -11.78
CA SER A 529 3.32 -15.08 -12.01
C SER A 529 2.64 -16.01 -13.01
N ALA A 530 3.47 -16.63 -13.86
CA ALA A 530 3.04 -17.56 -14.91
C ALA A 530 2.69 -18.96 -14.39
N ASP A 531 3.01 -19.27 -13.12
CA ASP A 531 2.72 -20.57 -12.52
C ASP A 531 1.20 -20.76 -12.35
N SER A 532 0.65 -21.78 -13.01
CA SER A 532 -0.78 -21.98 -13.29
C SER A 532 -1.65 -22.38 -12.09
N GLY A 533 -1.27 -22.04 -10.86
CA GLY A 533 -1.95 -22.51 -9.66
C GLY A 533 -2.08 -21.43 -8.60
N TYR A 534 -3.10 -20.57 -8.70
CA TYR A 534 -3.73 -19.76 -7.64
C TYR A 534 -2.84 -19.07 -6.59
N THR A 535 -1.53 -18.96 -6.81
CA THR A 535 -0.58 -18.39 -5.88
C THR A 535 -0.47 -16.90 -6.18
N ARG A 536 -0.71 -16.08 -5.15
CA ARG A 536 -0.60 -14.62 -5.21
C ARG A 536 0.88 -14.27 -5.33
N ALA A 537 1.52 -14.43 -6.48
CA ALA A 537 2.94 -14.15 -6.65
C ALA A 537 3.17 -13.08 -7.73
N VAL A 538 4.06 -12.14 -7.42
CA VAL A 538 4.56 -11.13 -8.35
C VAL A 538 5.90 -11.59 -8.92
N ASP A 539 6.01 -11.69 -10.24
CA ASP A 539 7.30 -11.86 -10.90
C ASP A 539 7.84 -10.48 -11.31
N THR A 540 9.04 -10.18 -10.83
CA THR A 540 9.72 -8.89 -11.00
C THR A 540 10.97 -9.06 -11.84
N PHE A 541 11.07 -8.28 -12.92
CA PHE A 541 12.24 -8.26 -13.80
C PHE A 541 12.77 -6.85 -13.95
N GLU A 542 14.09 -6.72 -14.09
CA GLU A 542 14.78 -5.45 -14.34
C GLU A 542 15.50 -5.52 -15.69
N TRP A 543 15.27 -4.52 -16.54
CA TRP A 543 15.99 -4.32 -17.79
C TRP A 543 17.24 -3.48 -17.55
N ASP A 544 18.40 -4.02 -17.93
CA ASP A 544 19.69 -3.36 -17.78
C ASP A 544 20.20 -2.65 -19.05
N GLY A 545 19.46 -2.76 -20.16
CA GLY A 545 19.87 -2.30 -21.50
C GLY A 545 20.31 -3.42 -22.45
N ASN A 546 20.49 -4.64 -21.94
CA ASN A 546 20.91 -5.80 -22.71
C ASN A 546 20.05 -7.04 -22.46
N ASP A 547 19.75 -7.36 -21.20
CA ASP A 547 18.98 -8.54 -20.79
C ASP A 547 17.99 -8.21 -19.67
N TRP A 548 17.00 -9.07 -19.47
CA TRP A 548 16.12 -9.00 -18.31
C TRP A 548 16.69 -9.82 -17.14
N LEU A 549 16.83 -9.20 -15.98
CA LEU A 549 17.22 -9.87 -14.74
C LEU A 549 15.97 -10.18 -13.93
N GLU A 550 15.69 -11.45 -13.65
CA GLU A 550 14.64 -11.83 -12.69
C GLU A 550 15.12 -11.57 -11.24
N VAL A 551 14.38 -10.75 -10.49
CA VAL A 551 14.73 -10.30 -9.13
C VAL A 551 13.81 -10.91 -8.06
N THR A 552 12.86 -11.76 -8.45
CA THR A 552 11.83 -12.29 -7.55
C THR A 552 12.37 -13.25 -6.48
N ASP A 553 11.94 -13.05 -5.23
CA ASP A 553 11.93 -14.10 -4.18
C ASP A 553 10.48 -14.52 -3.91
N ARG A 554 10.04 -15.59 -4.59
CA ARG A 554 8.67 -16.12 -4.53
C ARG A 554 8.30 -16.70 -3.15
N SER A 555 9.23 -16.76 -2.19
CA SER A 555 9.00 -17.31 -0.85
C SER A 555 8.57 -16.27 0.20
N ARG A 556 8.56 -14.96 -0.12
CA ARG A 556 8.39 -13.90 0.90
C ARG A 556 7.37 -12.79 0.58
N VAL A 557 6.93 -12.63 -0.66
CA VAL A 557 5.98 -11.56 -1.05
C VAL A 557 4.84 -12.15 -1.85
N LEU A 558 3.62 -12.08 -1.28
CA LEU A 558 2.44 -12.67 -1.89
C LEU A 558 1.31 -11.65 -2.16
N PHE A 559 1.38 -10.95 -3.29
CA PHE A 559 0.29 -10.11 -3.80
C PHE A 559 0.13 -10.25 -5.32
N GLU A 560 -1.03 -9.88 -5.86
CA GLU A 560 -1.21 -9.78 -7.32
C GLU A 560 -1.05 -8.32 -7.74
N PRO A 561 -0.03 -7.96 -8.54
CA PRO A 561 0.17 -6.57 -8.93
C PRO A 561 -0.98 -6.08 -9.82
N SER A 562 -1.33 -4.80 -9.68
CA SER A 562 -2.18 -4.09 -10.62
C SER A 562 -1.52 -4.10 -12.01
N PRO A 563 -2.30 -4.03 -13.11
CA PRO A 563 -1.76 -3.97 -14.48
C PRO A 563 -0.94 -2.69 -14.75
N SER A 564 -0.84 -1.81 -13.76
CA SER A 564 -0.18 -0.51 -13.83
C SER A 564 0.55 -0.23 -12.53
N ALA A 565 1.62 0.54 -12.64
CA ALA A 565 2.48 0.97 -11.55
C ALA A 565 3.06 2.34 -11.90
N ALA A 566 3.47 3.11 -10.90
CA ALA A 566 4.02 4.45 -11.12
C ALA A 566 5.23 4.71 -10.21
N PHE A 567 6.26 5.36 -10.74
CA PHE A 567 7.39 5.81 -9.95
C PHE A 567 6.99 7.04 -9.13
N ASP A 568 7.08 6.93 -7.81
CA ASP A 568 6.94 8.04 -6.87
C ASP A 568 8.30 8.70 -6.65
N HIS A 569 8.51 9.86 -7.28
CA HIS A 569 9.76 10.61 -7.15
C HIS A 569 10.02 11.15 -5.73
N ARG A 570 9.02 11.16 -4.83
CA ARG A 570 9.20 11.60 -3.44
C ARG A 570 9.80 10.53 -2.55
N THR A 571 9.40 9.28 -2.79
CA THR A 571 9.86 8.12 -2.01
C THR A 571 10.89 7.29 -2.74
N GLU A 572 11.20 7.64 -4.00
CA GLU A 572 12.11 6.92 -4.89
C GLU A 572 11.72 5.44 -5.06
N ARG A 573 10.41 5.18 -5.13
CA ARG A 573 9.83 3.84 -5.24
C ARG A 573 8.77 3.76 -6.32
N ILE A 574 8.72 2.62 -6.99
CA ILE A 574 7.63 2.21 -7.87
C ILE A 574 6.48 1.72 -7.00
N LEU A 575 5.33 2.38 -7.10
CA LEU A 575 4.12 2.00 -6.39
C LEU A 575 3.24 1.12 -7.27
N THR A 576 2.74 0.03 -6.69
CA THR A 576 1.74 -0.86 -7.28
C THR A 576 0.67 -1.21 -6.24
N ILE A 577 -0.49 -1.67 -6.69
CA ILE A 577 -1.62 -2.00 -5.82
C ILE A 577 -1.97 -3.48 -5.95
N ASP A 578 -2.25 -4.13 -4.83
CA ASP A 578 -2.74 -5.50 -4.80
C ASP A 578 -4.18 -5.62 -5.37
N ARG A 579 -4.35 -6.45 -6.39
CA ARG A 579 -5.58 -6.57 -7.18
C ARG A 579 -6.67 -7.45 -6.55
N VAL A 580 -6.33 -8.27 -5.55
CA VAL A 580 -7.23 -9.31 -5.01
C VAL A 580 -7.62 -9.09 -3.55
N SER A 581 -7.01 -8.11 -2.87
CA SER A 581 -7.35 -7.86 -1.46
C SER A 581 -8.65 -7.06 -1.32
N SER A 582 -9.51 -7.48 -0.40
CA SER A 582 -10.70 -6.73 0.04
C SER A 582 -10.37 -5.37 0.67
N ALA A 583 -9.09 -5.17 1.03
CA ALA A 583 -8.48 -3.89 1.37
C ALA A 583 -7.24 -3.70 0.48
N PRO A 584 -7.31 -2.88 -0.59
CA PRO A 584 -6.23 -2.80 -1.58
C PRO A 584 -4.93 -2.31 -0.94
N GLU A 585 -3.93 -3.19 -0.93
CA GLU A 585 -2.62 -2.92 -0.33
C GLU A 585 -1.76 -2.13 -1.31
N VAL A 586 -0.98 -1.17 -0.82
CA VAL A 586 0.02 -0.46 -1.63
C VAL A 586 1.39 -1.04 -1.36
N TRP A 587 2.08 -1.43 -2.41
CA TRP A 587 3.42 -1.98 -2.36
C TRP A 587 4.37 -1.05 -3.10
N GLY A 588 5.48 -0.71 -2.45
CA GLY A 588 6.55 0.12 -2.99
C GLY A 588 7.78 -0.72 -3.30
N TYR A 589 8.14 -0.81 -4.57
CA TYR A 589 9.35 -1.47 -5.06
C TYR A 589 10.43 -0.43 -5.35
N GLY A 590 11.63 -0.60 -4.81
CA GLY A 590 12.70 0.34 -5.10
C GLY A 590 13.87 0.20 -4.12
N PRO A 591 14.97 0.90 -4.39
CA PRO A 591 16.19 0.73 -3.63
C PRO A 591 16.00 1.04 -2.15
N LEU A 592 16.68 0.27 -1.28
CA LEU A 592 16.68 0.51 0.15
C LEU A 592 17.62 1.67 0.50
N HIS A 593 18.88 1.65 0.02
CA HIS A 593 19.82 2.77 0.07
C HIS A 593 20.93 2.59 -0.98
N PRO A 594 21.51 3.68 -1.55
CA PRO A 594 22.76 3.56 -2.31
C PRO A 594 23.86 3.14 -1.34
N ALA A 595 24.59 2.06 -1.65
CA ALA A 595 25.77 1.70 -0.92
C ALA A 595 26.86 2.78 -1.14
N SER A 596 27.57 3.15 -0.07
CA SER A 596 28.81 3.90 -0.18
C SER A 596 29.96 2.93 -0.44
N ALA A 597 30.93 3.38 -1.23
CA ALA A 597 32.24 2.74 -1.34
C ALA A 597 33.27 3.74 -0.83
N GLU A 598 33.93 3.42 0.28
CA GLU A 598 35.04 4.22 0.80
C GLU A 598 36.34 3.41 0.68
N PRO A 599 37.39 3.95 0.04
CA PRO A 599 38.69 3.29 0.05
C PRO A 599 39.22 3.27 1.48
N PHE A 600 39.72 2.11 1.91
CA PHE A 600 40.32 1.91 3.23
C PHE A 600 41.74 1.35 3.09
N GLY A 601 42.66 1.80 3.94
CA GLY A 601 44.07 1.37 3.94
C GLY A 601 44.98 2.23 3.08
N ALA A 602 46.28 1.96 3.13
CA ALA A 602 47.28 2.63 2.32
C ALA A 602 47.77 1.70 1.20
N ALA A 603 47.56 2.07 -0.05
CA ALA A 603 48.11 1.29 -1.16
C ALA A 603 49.64 1.29 -1.12
N CYS A 604 50.27 0.12 -1.37
CA CYS A 604 51.71 0.06 -1.66
C CYS A 604 52.04 1.04 -2.79
N SER A 605 53.13 1.79 -2.66
CA SER A 605 53.69 2.52 -3.79
C SER A 605 54.26 1.51 -4.79
N GLY A 606 53.56 1.28 -5.90
CA GLY A 606 54.11 0.58 -7.05
C GLY A 606 55.06 1.49 -7.85
N SER A 607 55.66 0.97 -8.92
CA SER A 607 56.51 1.75 -9.83
C SER A 607 55.80 2.91 -10.54
N LEU A 608 54.46 2.92 -10.52
CA LEU A 608 53.60 3.97 -11.10
C LEU A 608 52.88 4.81 -10.03
N GLY A 609 53.20 4.64 -8.75
CA GLY A 609 52.53 5.31 -7.63
C GLY A 609 51.47 4.44 -6.93
N PRO A 610 50.74 5.02 -5.96
CA PRO A 610 49.70 4.31 -5.20
C PRO A 610 48.47 4.01 -6.06
N VAL A 611 47.93 2.79 -5.92
CA VAL A 611 46.68 2.37 -6.60
C VAL A 611 45.48 3.09 -5.97
N ALA A 612 44.69 3.77 -6.80
CA ALA A 612 43.40 4.32 -6.43
C ALA A 612 42.26 3.43 -6.93
N LEU A 613 41.21 3.31 -6.12
CA LEU A 613 39.95 2.65 -6.45
C LEU A 613 38.86 3.70 -6.58
N ASP A 614 38.20 3.72 -7.74
CA ASP A 614 37.06 4.59 -8.01
C ASP A 614 35.84 3.76 -8.39
N ALA A 615 34.71 4.06 -7.75
CA ALA A 615 33.43 3.43 -8.08
C ALA A 615 32.79 4.23 -9.22
N LEU A 616 32.74 3.63 -10.42
CA LEU A 616 32.25 4.31 -11.62
C LEU A 616 30.74 4.62 -11.60
N ALA A 617 30.01 3.99 -10.67
CA ALA A 617 28.61 4.25 -10.35
C ALA A 617 28.40 4.03 -8.85
N ARG A 618 27.41 4.69 -8.24
CA ARG A 618 27.01 4.42 -6.85
C ARG A 618 26.46 2.99 -6.78
N PRO A 619 27.13 2.05 -6.10
CA PRO A 619 26.62 0.68 -5.99
C PRO A 619 25.30 0.71 -5.21
N TRP A 620 24.29 -0.04 -5.66
CA TRP A 620 23.12 -0.32 -4.84
C TRP A 620 23.34 -1.64 -4.13
N LEU A 621 22.89 -1.77 -2.87
CA LEU A 621 22.86 -3.07 -2.22
C LEU A 621 22.07 -4.05 -3.11
N GLY A 622 22.73 -5.11 -3.58
CA GLY A 622 22.16 -6.11 -4.49
C GLY A 622 22.47 -5.95 -5.98
N ASP A 623 23.06 -4.83 -6.42
CA ASP A 623 23.37 -4.58 -7.83
C ASP A 623 24.85 -4.92 -8.17
N ARG A 624 25.14 -5.12 -9.46
CA ARG A 624 26.52 -5.25 -9.94
C ARG A 624 27.18 -3.89 -9.93
N CYS A 625 28.41 -3.81 -9.42
CA CYS A 625 29.20 -2.58 -9.49
C CYS A 625 30.47 -2.80 -10.31
N THR A 626 30.89 -1.77 -11.03
CA THR A 626 32.17 -1.77 -11.74
C THR A 626 33.14 -0.88 -10.97
N LEU A 627 34.21 -1.47 -10.48
CA LEU A 627 35.30 -0.76 -9.84
C LEU A 627 36.43 -0.53 -10.86
N ARG A 628 36.97 0.69 -10.86
CA ARG A 628 38.13 1.04 -11.66
C ARG A 628 39.34 1.18 -10.74
N ALA A 629 40.38 0.40 -11.00
CA ALA A 629 41.65 0.47 -10.26
C ALA A 629 42.74 1.09 -11.14
N MET A 630 43.40 2.15 -10.67
CA MET A 630 44.47 2.83 -11.42
C MET A 630 45.49 3.54 -10.51
N PRO A 631 46.79 3.58 -10.87
CA PRO A 631 47.44 2.83 -11.95
C PRO A 631 47.79 1.40 -11.49
N LEU A 632 47.58 0.39 -12.35
CA LEU A 632 48.01 -0.99 -12.06
C LEU A 632 49.44 -1.22 -12.60
N PRO A 633 50.39 -1.73 -11.79
CA PRO A 633 51.70 -2.14 -12.30
C PRO A 633 51.57 -3.32 -13.28
N ARG A 634 52.58 -3.51 -14.14
CA ARG A 634 52.61 -4.61 -15.12
C ARG A 634 52.61 -6.00 -14.48
N ASP A 635 53.04 -6.09 -13.22
CA ASP A 635 53.15 -7.33 -12.46
C ASP A 635 52.19 -7.32 -11.26
N ALA A 636 51.66 -8.51 -10.94
CA ALA A 636 50.50 -8.83 -10.11
C ALA A 636 50.01 -7.77 -9.09
N ALA A 637 48.71 -7.46 -9.16
CA ALA A 637 47.95 -6.79 -8.11
C ALA A 637 46.98 -7.78 -7.46
N ILE A 638 46.85 -7.75 -6.13
CA ILE A 638 45.79 -8.45 -5.39
C ILE A 638 44.75 -7.40 -5.01
N LEU A 639 43.51 -7.58 -5.46
CA LEU A 639 42.37 -6.77 -5.05
C LEU A 639 41.50 -7.61 -4.10
N VAL A 640 41.22 -7.08 -2.91
CA VAL A 640 40.33 -7.69 -1.92
C VAL A 640 39.16 -6.74 -1.69
N ALA A 641 37.93 -7.27 -1.68
CA ALA A 641 36.70 -6.51 -1.42
C ALA A 641 35.85 -7.23 -0.37
N GLY A 642 35.15 -6.47 0.49
CA GLY A 642 34.33 -7.00 1.60
C GLY A 642 32.98 -6.29 1.73
N LEU A 643 32.03 -6.92 2.42
CA LEU A 643 30.60 -6.55 2.49
C LEU A 643 30.22 -5.66 3.70
N SER A 644 31.16 -5.29 4.57
CA SER A 644 30.92 -4.49 5.77
C SER A 644 32.13 -3.60 6.07
N ASP A 645 31.91 -2.44 6.67
CA ASP A 645 32.96 -1.59 7.25
C ASP A 645 33.43 -2.07 8.64
N ARG A 646 32.78 -3.11 9.20
CA ARG A 646 32.98 -3.55 10.58
C ARG A 646 33.44 -4.99 10.71
N VAL A 647 32.90 -5.96 9.96
CA VAL A 647 33.23 -7.40 10.14
C VAL A 647 33.07 -8.20 8.85
N TYR A 648 34.04 -9.07 8.51
CA TYR A 648 33.89 -10.14 7.52
C TYR A 648 34.05 -11.50 8.20
N HIS A 649 33.00 -12.33 8.16
CA HIS A 649 32.82 -13.48 9.06
C HIS A 649 32.95 -13.08 10.54
N SER A 650 34.04 -13.50 11.20
CA SER A 650 34.38 -13.20 12.60
C SER A 650 35.54 -12.21 12.73
N LEU A 651 36.10 -11.75 11.62
CA LEU A 651 37.22 -10.81 11.59
C LEU A 651 36.68 -9.40 11.50
N THR A 652 37.07 -8.54 12.45
CA THR A 652 36.80 -7.11 12.38
C THR A 652 37.51 -6.53 11.16
N LEU A 653 36.77 -5.77 10.35
CA LEU A 653 37.33 -5.03 9.23
C LEU A 653 37.80 -3.64 9.71
N PRO A 654 38.88 -3.10 9.12
CA PRO A 654 39.74 -3.72 8.10
C PRO A 654 40.53 -4.94 8.60
N VAL A 655 40.77 -5.92 7.73
CA VAL A 655 41.69 -7.03 8.04
C VAL A 655 43.11 -6.55 7.78
N ASP A 656 43.98 -6.66 8.78
CA ASP A 656 45.41 -6.36 8.65
C ASP A 656 46.07 -7.36 7.68
N LEU A 657 46.54 -6.85 6.54
CA LEU A 657 47.21 -7.65 5.51
C LEU A 657 48.74 -7.62 5.62
N ALA A 658 49.31 -7.13 6.73
CA ALA A 658 50.75 -7.12 6.98
C ALA A 658 51.39 -8.51 6.86
N LEU A 659 50.67 -9.56 7.24
CA LEU A 659 51.12 -10.95 7.10
C LEU A 659 51.29 -11.41 5.63
N LEU A 660 50.65 -10.72 4.68
CA LEU A 660 50.79 -10.94 3.23
C LEU A 660 51.74 -9.93 2.58
N GLY A 661 52.43 -9.11 3.36
CA GLY A 661 53.36 -8.09 2.88
C GLY A 661 52.70 -6.82 2.35
N ALA A 662 51.41 -6.61 2.60
CA ALA A 662 50.71 -5.36 2.31
C ALA A 662 50.73 -4.43 3.54
N PRO A 663 51.05 -3.13 3.41
CA PRO A 663 51.07 -2.19 4.51
C PRO A 663 49.64 -1.75 4.86
N GLY A 664 48.99 -2.49 5.74
CA GLY A 664 47.66 -2.17 6.30
C GLY A 664 46.53 -2.75 5.48
#